data_AF-A0A8S1BBW9-F1
#
_entry.id   AF-A0A8S1BBW9-F1
#
_cell.length_a   1.000
_cell.length_b   1.000
_cell.length_c   1.000
_cell.angle_alpha   90.00
_cell.angle_beta   90.00
_cell.angle_gamma   90.00
#
_symmetry.space_group_name_H-M   'P 1'
#
loop_
_entity.id
_entity.type
_entity.pdbx_description
1 polymer ?
#
loop_
_entity_poly.entity_id
_entity_poly.type
_entity_poly.pdbx_seq_one_letter_code
_entity_poly.pdbx_strand_id
1 'polypeptide(L)'
;MGNKKNKRKRARLRHLETVRANGRRTAALRWSSHNKENNEAIFISSKISDEHTEKNRSPSLMQMRTLSPTSCESSYIGNCMDENRSPLVQLHTVSPITIPSNDKSLIIEEECEDSMSETHKGRRLIDITYFFERLQEISAHASLFHCNLSNITIIGEKRIGFISHFKLKCELCGKFFSVSSDDPNPTNNVNINTAVCSGIVAAGIGYSQLEEICSAIDVPIFTEKYFAKVQSKVFDDWEATAIEAMEAAANQERKVAIAEGRVKDGKPVIDVYVDGAWCTRSYGNNYRALSGVAAIVGRRSGDGDSSTYSKIVAANPYPNHVVSKIECRNHLLRNMCNKLRAITKNTNYPLSNRKLITDKRIMSIRKVITTSIKENRQQINNRDEAIKHLHEDICNSINHAFGDHRSCKDFYCNKEKSFNENVIPQIENSIFWFRVRVVINSVASKSRSLLENVDTNTVERLNSVIAKFVGGKRINWSLRRSYQSRCSAAVVAFNTKRPIYTLHKKILGQSPKGNLKKYQEKKDRKRNLTNLVTRKKNRKRKLFEKQNDYGESPATPDMNEVDLKQATASFLARIKDLVKDRKSIQKKTVLQRDSSEWLELRKLILTASNFGNVIKRKKNYGNCVKQILYKKNISFVHSIAHGVENEDIALQQLAKQENIMIKPCGLFIDPEIDFLGASPDGVVGEDTVVEVKCPMAAHKKGMKAAITENKIQILRHNKKTGNTSINKNSDWYFQIQGQLHISRRERCIFGIWGGEDQKMEVLYIKRDEDFWREYMENKLVNFYMTQIIPEIVDSRHVRGMPLRNTTDKLGSDSARSKYFARLQAGSPAPAPLKPRTSPPRKQPSPELTSP
;
A
#
# COMPACT_ATOMS: atom_id res chain seq x y z
N MET A 1 14.24 39.87 -35.76
CA MET A 1 14.82 38.59 -35.27
C MET A 1 13.82 37.42 -35.11
N GLY A 2 12.53 37.55 -35.45
CA GLY A 2 11.53 36.48 -35.24
C GLY A 2 11.56 35.30 -36.24
N ASN A 3 12.08 35.48 -37.46
CA ASN A 3 11.94 34.48 -38.53
C ASN A 3 13.05 33.41 -38.59
N LYS A 4 14.25 33.66 -38.01
CA LYS A 4 15.36 32.67 -38.00
C LYS A 4 15.14 31.52 -37.01
N LYS A 5 14.43 31.75 -35.89
CA LYS A 5 14.12 30.71 -34.89
C LYS A 5 13.12 29.66 -35.41
N ASN A 6 12.17 30.05 -36.27
CA ASN A 6 11.18 29.13 -36.84
C ASN A 6 11.76 28.24 -37.96
N LYS A 7 12.71 28.72 -38.75
CA LYS A 7 13.43 27.90 -39.76
C LYS A 7 14.24 26.76 -39.10
N ARG A 8 14.99 27.06 -38.04
CA ARG A 8 15.76 26.04 -37.29
C ARG A 8 14.86 24.99 -36.62
N LYS A 9 13.70 25.40 -36.10
CA LYS A 9 12.73 24.46 -35.49
C LYS A 9 12.12 23.52 -36.53
N ARG A 10 11.76 24.02 -37.72
CA ARG A 10 11.26 23.20 -38.83
C ARG A 10 12.33 22.25 -39.41
N ALA A 11 13.58 22.69 -39.53
CA ALA A 11 14.68 21.83 -39.99
C ALA A 11 14.94 20.67 -39.00
N ARG A 12 14.89 20.94 -37.70
CA ARG A 12 15.05 19.92 -36.64
C ARG A 12 13.90 18.91 -36.63
N LEU A 13 12.68 19.36 -36.88
CA LEU A 13 11.50 18.48 -37.02
C LEU A 13 11.62 17.55 -38.25
N ARG A 14 12.02 18.07 -39.40
CA ARG A 14 12.27 17.25 -40.59
C ARG A 14 13.36 16.20 -40.36
N HIS A 15 14.47 16.60 -39.73
CA HIS A 15 15.55 15.67 -39.40
C HIS A 15 15.07 14.54 -38.45
N LEU A 16 14.26 14.87 -37.44
CA LEU A 16 13.67 13.87 -36.53
C LEU A 16 12.70 12.92 -37.25
N GLU A 17 11.95 13.40 -38.23
CA GLU A 17 11.07 12.57 -39.06
C GLU A 17 11.87 11.64 -39.98
N THR A 18 12.95 12.13 -40.59
CA THR A 18 13.86 11.31 -41.41
C THR A 18 14.52 10.21 -40.58
N VAL A 19 15.01 10.53 -39.37
CA VAL A 19 15.59 9.53 -38.45
C VAL A 19 14.56 8.49 -38.02
N ARG A 20 13.30 8.89 -37.77
CA ARG A 20 12.21 7.95 -37.45
C ARG A 20 11.78 7.10 -38.64
N ALA A 21 11.82 7.63 -39.86
CA ALA A 21 11.52 6.88 -41.08
C ALA A 21 12.62 5.85 -41.37
N ASN A 22 13.89 6.22 -41.22
CA ASN A 22 15.03 5.32 -41.36
C ASN A 22 15.00 4.22 -40.30
N GLY A 23 14.73 4.55 -39.03
CA GLY A 23 14.58 3.54 -37.97
C GLY A 23 13.44 2.55 -38.23
N ARG A 24 12.32 3.01 -38.82
CA ARG A 24 11.21 2.13 -39.22
C ARG A 24 11.59 1.23 -40.41
N ARG A 25 12.32 1.74 -41.40
CA ARG A 25 12.84 0.93 -42.52
C ARG A 25 13.85 -0.12 -42.04
N THR A 26 14.78 0.24 -41.15
CA THR A 26 15.75 -0.70 -40.57
C THR A 26 15.06 -1.77 -39.71
N ALA A 27 14.01 -1.42 -38.97
CA ALA A 27 13.20 -2.39 -38.22
C ALA A 27 12.41 -3.33 -39.14
N ALA A 28 11.84 -2.81 -40.23
CA ALA A 28 11.12 -3.63 -41.22
C ALA A 28 12.06 -4.58 -41.97
N LEU A 29 13.28 -4.13 -42.30
CA LEU A 29 14.32 -4.98 -42.89
C LEU A 29 14.74 -6.09 -41.93
N ARG A 30 14.98 -5.77 -40.65
CA ARG A 30 15.29 -6.79 -39.61
C ARG A 30 14.16 -7.79 -39.40
N TRP A 31 12.91 -7.33 -39.44
CA TRP A 31 11.74 -8.20 -39.31
C TRP A 31 11.55 -9.12 -40.53
N SER A 32 11.83 -8.61 -41.74
CA SER A 32 11.82 -9.40 -42.97
C SER A 32 12.92 -10.46 -42.98
N SER A 33 14.15 -10.12 -42.56
CA SER A 33 15.26 -11.08 -42.42
C SER A 33 14.94 -12.17 -41.39
N HIS A 34 14.35 -11.82 -40.26
CA HIS A 34 14.00 -12.78 -39.20
C HIS A 34 12.85 -13.73 -39.59
N ASN A 35 11.92 -13.29 -40.46
CA ASN A 35 10.87 -14.16 -40.98
C ASN A 35 11.37 -15.09 -42.10
N LYS A 36 12.46 -14.72 -42.80
CA LYS A 36 13.12 -15.61 -43.77
C LYS A 36 13.80 -16.80 -43.06
N GLU A 37 14.48 -16.53 -41.94
CA GLU A 37 15.09 -17.55 -41.07
C GLU A 37 14.06 -18.47 -40.41
N ASN A 38 12.90 -17.93 -40.00
CA ASN A 38 11.83 -18.74 -39.41
C ASN A 38 11.13 -19.65 -40.44
N ASN A 39 11.00 -19.24 -41.70
CA ASN A 39 10.40 -20.10 -42.74
C ASN A 39 11.34 -21.24 -43.16
N GLU A 40 12.67 -21.05 -43.11
CA GLU A 40 13.65 -22.13 -43.30
C GLU A 40 13.64 -23.12 -42.11
N ALA A 41 13.47 -22.63 -40.88
CA ALA A 41 13.35 -23.48 -39.69
C ALA A 41 12.05 -24.31 -39.67
N ILE A 42 10.93 -23.78 -40.18
CA ILE A 42 9.65 -24.50 -40.29
C ILE A 42 9.74 -25.60 -41.37
N PHE A 43 10.49 -25.37 -42.46
CA PHE A 43 10.68 -26.37 -43.51
C PHE A 43 11.51 -27.57 -43.00
N ILE A 44 12.52 -27.34 -42.15
CA ILE A 44 13.34 -28.38 -41.54
C ILE A 44 12.56 -29.16 -40.46
N SER A 45 11.70 -28.50 -39.69
CA SER A 45 10.88 -29.15 -38.66
C SER A 45 9.79 -30.09 -39.23
N SER A 46 9.34 -29.86 -40.47
CA SER A 46 8.31 -30.70 -41.11
C SER A 46 8.81 -32.06 -41.61
N LYS A 47 10.14 -32.26 -41.68
CA LYS A 47 10.76 -33.54 -42.10
C LYS A 47 11.10 -34.50 -40.97
N ILE A 48 10.91 -34.11 -39.70
CA ILE A 48 11.38 -34.87 -38.52
C ILE A 48 10.22 -35.48 -37.71
N SER A 49 8.95 -35.20 -38.08
CA SER A 49 7.78 -35.62 -37.29
C SER A 49 7.01 -36.84 -37.80
N ASP A 50 7.57 -37.62 -38.74
CA ASP A 50 7.01 -38.90 -39.17
C ASP A 50 7.78 -40.06 -38.52
N GLU A 51 7.81 -40.12 -37.19
CA GLU A 51 7.98 -41.39 -36.46
C GLU A 51 7.71 -41.21 -34.95
N HIS A 52 6.83 -42.08 -34.44
CA HIS A 52 6.46 -42.35 -33.04
C HIS A 52 5.22 -41.68 -32.42
N THR A 53 4.27 -42.58 -32.18
CA THR A 53 2.92 -42.44 -31.62
C THR A 53 2.87 -42.42 -30.08
N GLU A 54 1.94 -41.60 -29.59
CA GLU A 54 1.15 -41.59 -28.35
C GLU A 54 1.61 -42.37 -27.09
N LYS A 55 1.81 -41.63 -25.98
CA LYS A 55 1.29 -41.99 -24.63
C LYS A 55 1.13 -40.76 -23.73
N ASN A 56 -0.11 -40.57 -23.26
CA ASN A 56 -0.60 -39.50 -22.37
C ASN A 56 0.15 -39.35 -21.03
N ARG A 57 0.53 -38.11 -20.66
CA ARG A 57 0.62 -37.65 -19.24
C ARG A 57 0.30 -36.15 -19.10
N SER A 58 -0.71 -35.86 -18.28
CA SER A 58 -1.16 -34.54 -17.83
C SER A 58 -0.24 -33.91 -16.76
N PRO A 59 -0.11 -32.57 -16.65
CA PRO A 59 0.72 -31.91 -15.64
C PRO A 59 0.01 -31.78 -14.27
N SER A 60 0.66 -32.22 -13.20
CA SER A 60 0.16 -32.16 -11.83
C SER A 60 0.27 -30.75 -11.20
N LEU A 61 -0.86 -30.23 -10.73
CA LEU A 61 -0.99 -29.05 -9.88
C LEU A 61 -0.38 -29.32 -8.48
N MET A 62 0.52 -28.47 -8.01
CA MET A 62 1.16 -28.62 -6.70
C MET A 62 0.20 -28.15 -5.57
N GLN A 63 -0.40 -29.10 -4.85
CA GLN A 63 -1.21 -28.86 -3.64
C GLN A 63 -0.31 -28.42 -2.47
N MET A 64 -0.72 -27.36 -1.76
CA MET A 64 -0.14 -26.97 -0.47
C MET A 64 -0.45 -28.05 0.58
N ARG A 65 0.58 -28.73 1.10
CA ARG A 65 0.45 -29.64 2.25
C ARG A 65 0.49 -28.85 3.56
N THR A 66 -0.61 -28.89 4.30
CA THR A 66 -0.67 -28.61 5.73
C THR A 66 -0.06 -29.78 6.50
N LEU A 67 0.97 -29.55 7.31
CA LEU A 67 1.47 -30.53 8.27
C LEU A 67 1.11 -30.07 9.69
N SER A 68 0.32 -30.90 10.37
CA SER A 68 0.03 -30.84 11.81
C SER A 68 1.23 -31.32 12.64
N PRO A 69 1.39 -30.86 13.88
CA PRO A 69 2.62 -31.02 14.65
C PRO A 69 2.68 -32.39 15.34
N THR A 70 3.77 -33.12 15.14
CA THR A 70 4.18 -34.20 16.03
C THR A 70 5.08 -33.64 17.14
N SER A 71 4.69 -33.97 18.36
CA SER A 71 5.41 -33.79 19.62
C SER A 71 6.80 -34.43 19.56
N CYS A 72 7.82 -33.70 19.96
CA CYS A 72 9.04 -34.32 20.49
C CYS A 72 9.56 -33.47 21.66
N GLU A 73 9.81 -34.17 22.75
CA GLU A 73 10.05 -33.66 24.09
C GLU A 73 11.43 -33.00 24.24
N SER A 74 11.50 -32.18 25.28
CA SER A 74 12.67 -31.51 25.79
C SER A 74 13.75 -32.48 26.29
N SER A 75 15.02 -32.14 26.12
CA SER A 75 16.00 -32.28 27.20
C SER A 75 17.32 -31.51 26.95
N TYR A 76 17.61 -30.68 27.95
CA TYR A 76 18.91 -30.32 28.51
C TYR A 76 19.90 -29.36 27.83
N ILE A 77 20.44 -28.56 28.75
CA ILE A 77 21.28 -27.36 28.69
C ILE A 77 22.75 -27.79 28.78
N GLY A 78 23.66 -27.03 28.15
CA GLY A 78 25.08 -27.07 28.47
C GLY A 78 25.91 -26.05 27.70
N ASN A 79 26.19 -24.90 28.31
CA ASN A 79 27.21 -23.94 27.89
C ASN A 79 28.61 -24.53 28.05
N CYS A 80 29.55 -24.25 27.15
CA CYS A 80 30.97 -24.07 27.47
C CYS A 80 31.76 -23.51 26.28
N MET A 81 32.52 -22.44 26.52
CA MET A 81 33.67 -22.01 25.73
C MET A 81 34.90 -22.79 26.22
N ASP A 82 35.74 -23.35 25.35
CA ASP A 82 37.19 -23.05 25.34
C ASP A 82 37.98 -23.79 24.25
N GLU A 83 39.14 -23.22 23.94
CA GLU A 83 40.16 -23.64 22.99
C GLU A 83 40.98 -24.87 23.42
N ASN A 84 41.72 -25.43 22.45
CA ASN A 84 42.86 -26.36 22.56
C ASN A 84 42.61 -27.81 23.01
N ARG A 85 42.69 -28.73 22.06
CA ARG A 85 43.43 -30.01 22.20
C ARG A 85 43.63 -30.69 20.84
N SER A 86 44.89 -30.86 20.44
CA SER A 86 45.31 -31.89 19.50
C SER A 86 45.21 -33.28 20.17
N PRO A 87 45.00 -34.34 19.38
CA PRO A 87 45.88 -35.49 19.56
C PRO A 87 46.38 -36.07 18.23
N LEU A 88 47.67 -36.44 18.27
CA LEU A 88 48.39 -37.31 17.35
C LEU A 88 47.79 -38.72 17.36
N VAL A 89 47.50 -39.30 16.18
CA VAL A 89 47.62 -40.74 15.90
C VAL A 89 48.03 -40.93 14.43
N GLN A 90 48.85 -41.95 14.21
CA GLN A 90 49.81 -42.19 13.15
C GLN A 90 49.25 -42.47 11.74
N LEU A 91 50.10 -42.14 10.76
CA LEU A 91 50.01 -42.53 9.36
C LEU A 91 49.94 -44.07 9.20
N HIS A 92 48.92 -44.53 8.48
CA HIS A 92 49.01 -45.74 7.68
C HIS A 92 49.00 -45.34 6.19
N THR A 93 50.11 -45.63 5.53
CA THR A 93 50.31 -45.58 4.08
C THR A 93 49.33 -46.49 3.37
N VAL A 94 48.50 -45.94 2.49
CA VAL A 94 47.80 -46.69 1.45
C VAL A 94 48.13 -46.05 0.10
N SER A 95 48.61 -46.91 -0.79
CA SER A 95 49.17 -46.65 -2.13
C SER A 95 48.26 -45.83 -3.05
N PRO A 96 48.82 -45.23 -4.13
CA PRO A 96 48.05 -44.40 -5.05
C PRO A 96 47.02 -45.25 -5.81
N ILE A 97 45.75 -44.92 -5.65
CA ILE A 97 44.70 -45.43 -6.53
C ILE A 97 44.81 -44.69 -7.86
N THR A 98 45.27 -45.42 -8.87
CA THR A 98 45.21 -45.06 -10.28
C THR A 98 43.76 -44.87 -10.70
N ILE A 99 43.35 -43.64 -11.03
CA ILE A 99 42.02 -43.38 -11.60
C ILE A 99 42.09 -43.66 -13.12
N PRO A 100 41.22 -44.53 -13.67
CA PRO A 100 41.22 -44.84 -15.09
C PRO A 100 40.79 -43.65 -15.94
N SER A 101 41.52 -43.41 -17.02
CA SER A 101 41.15 -42.52 -18.10
C SER A 101 39.97 -43.09 -18.90
N ASN A 102 38.73 -42.77 -18.51
CA ASN A 102 37.55 -42.62 -19.38
C ASN A 102 36.29 -42.51 -18.51
N ASP A 103 35.88 -41.28 -18.19
CA ASP A 103 34.50 -41.03 -17.77
C ASP A 103 33.86 -40.06 -18.77
N LYS A 104 33.04 -40.63 -19.66
CA LYS A 104 32.28 -39.94 -20.73
C LYS A 104 31.00 -39.28 -20.19
N SER A 105 31.07 -38.59 -19.04
CA SER A 105 29.92 -37.89 -18.45
C SER A 105 30.04 -36.35 -18.47
N LEU A 106 31.10 -35.79 -19.04
CA LEU A 106 31.16 -34.37 -19.40
C LEU A 106 30.56 -34.17 -20.79
N ILE A 107 29.28 -33.83 -20.86
CA ILE A 107 28.70 -33.23 -22.08
C ILE A 107 29.34 -31.84 -22.25
N ILE A 108 30.41 -31.81 -23.03
CA ILE A 108 31.13 -30.62 -23.48
C ILE A 108 30.35 -30.10 -24.70
N GLU A 109 29.92 -28.84 -24.67
CA GLU A 109 29.49 -28.19 -25.91
C GLU A 109 30.73 -27.94 -26.79
N GLU A 110 30.66 -28.35 -28.05
CA GLU A 110 31.71 -28.30 -29.08
C GLU A 110 32.16 -26.89 -29.50
N GLU A 111 31.55 -25.81 -29.00
CA GLU A 111 31.84 -24.46 -29.49
C GLU A 111 32.91 -23.74 -28.65
N CYS A 112 34.17 -24.18 -28.79
CA CYS A 112 35.34 -23.30 -28.69
C CYS A 112 36.60 -23.91 -29.35
N GLU A 113 36.46 -24.80 -30.34
CA GLU A 113 37.62 -25.39 -31.05
C GLU A 113 38.15 -24.50 -32.19
N ASP A 114 37.36 -23.58 -32.73
CA ASP A 114 37.76 -22.78 -33.91
C ASP A 114 38.43 -21.43 -33.58
N SER A 115 39.52 -21.46 -32.83
CA SER A 115 40.52 -20.39 -32.94
C SER A 115 41.93 -20.93 -32.74
N MET A 116 42.36 -21.84 -33.62
CA MET A 116 43.74 -22.32 -33.66
C MET A 116 44.77 -21.27 -34.15
N SER A 117 44.45 -19.97 -34.24
CA SER A 117 45.38 -19.00 -34.87
C SER A 117 45.71 -17.69 -34.16
N GLU A 118 45.16 -17.34 -32.97
CA GLU A 118 45.61 -16.13 -32.24
C GLU A 118 45.50 -16.25 -30.70
N THR A 119 46.18 -17.22 -30.07
CA THR A 119 45.74 -17.71 -28.73
C THR A 119 46.47 -17.20 -27.48
N HIS A 120 47.39 -16.22 -27.54
CA HIS A 120 48.09 -15.74 -26.31
C HIS A 120 48.11 -14.21 -26.10
N LYS A 121 47.31 -13.43 -26.82
CA LYS A 121 47.22 -11.97 -26.62
C LYS A 121 46.07 -11.59 -25.67
N GLY A 122 46.25 -10.46 -24.96
CA GLY A 122 45.30 -9.90 -24.01
C GLY A 122 45.47 -10.35 -22.56
N ARG A 123 44.70 -9.77 -21.64
CA ARG A 123 44.79 -10.03 -20.20
C ARG A 123 43.92 -11.21 -19.77
N ARG A 124 44.32 -11.88 -18.67
CA ARG A 124 43.56 -12.98 -18.04
C ARG A 124 43.42 -12.75 -16.55
N LEU A 125 42.39 -13.34 -15.95
CA LEU A 125 42.19 -13.36 -14.51
C LEU A 125 42.81 -14.63 -13.95
N ILE A 126 43.73 -14.48 -12.99
CA ILE A 126 44.41 -15.58 -12.32
C ILE A 126 44.21 -15.50 -10.80
N ASP A 127 44.00 -16.64 -10.15
CA ASP A 127 44.28 -16.77 -8.71
C ASP A 127 45.80 -16.86 -8.55
N ILE A 128 46.41 -15.77 -8.07
CA ILE A 128 47.86 -15.64 -7.98
C ILE A 128 48.48 -16.75 -7.12
N THR A 129 47.85 -17.12 -6.01
CA THR A 129 48.42 -18.12 -5.09
C THR A 129 48.43 -19.49 -5.75
N TYR A 130 47.27 -19.94 -6.24
CA TYR A 130 47.14 -21.23 -6.91
C TYR A 130 48.00 -21.32 -8.17
N PHE A 131 47.95 -20.28 -9.02
CA PHE A 131 48.66 -20.28 -10.30
C PHE A 131 50.17 -20.33 -10.10
N PHE A 132 50.70 -19.60 -9.12
CA PHE A 132 52.13 -19.58 -8.84
C PHE A 132 52.63 -20.89 -8.22
N GLU A 133 51.86 -21.50 -7.31
CA GLU A 133 52.16 -22.83 -6.76
C GLU A 133 52.26 -23.88 -7.87
N ARG A 134 51.31 -23.89 -8.82
CA ARG A 134 51.36 -24.78 -10.00
C ARG A 134 52.56 -24.50 -10.90
N LEU A 135 52.94 -23.23 -11.10
CA LEU A 135 54.15 -22.89 -11.86
C LEU A 135 55.43 -23.36 -11.17
N GLN A 136 55.50 -23.28 -9.83
CA GLN A 136 56.63 -23.79 -9.06
C GLN A 136 56.77 -25.31 -9.19
N GLU A 137 55.65 -26.04 -9.08
CA GLU A 137 55.63 -27.50 -9.30
C GLU A 137 56.08 -27.87 -10.70
N ILE A 138 55.63 -27.12 -11.71
CA ILE A 138 56.08 -27.31 -13.09
C ILE A 138 57.55 -26.96 -13.22
N SER A 139 58.06 -25.91 -12.59
CA SER A 139 59.49 -25.61 -12.64
C SER A 139 60.35 -26.68 -11.97
N ALA A 140 59.80 -27.43 -11.02
CA ALA A 140 60.47 -28.50 -10.28
C ALA A 140 60.22 -29.90 -10.88
N HIS A 141 59.75 -30.00 -12.13
CA HIS A 141 59.43 -31.29 -12.74
C HIS A 141 60.66 -32.19 -12.89
N ALA A 142 60.52 -33.47 -12.53
CA ALA A 142 61.59 -34.45 -12.64
C ALA A 142 62.04 -34.61 -14.10
N SER A 143 63.35 -34.49 -14.36
CA SER A 143 63.93 -34.46 -15.69
C SER A 143 65.41 -34.84 -15.63
N LEU A 144 65.92 -35.52 -16.68
CA LEU A 144 67.36 -35.76 -16.86
C LEU A 144 68.14 -34.49 -17.26
N PHE A 145 67.41 -33.46 -17.69
CA PHE A 145 67.93 -32.14 -18.05
C PHE A 145 67.63 -31.15 -16.93
N HIS A 146 68.49 -30.13 -16.75
CA HIS A 146 68.29 -29.03 -15.79
C HIS A 146 67.18 -28.06 -16.23
N CYS A 147 65.95 -28.57 -16.36
CA CYS A 147 64.80 -27.79 -16.77
C CYS A 147 64.41 -26.77 -15.71
N ASN A 148 64.01 -25.57 -16.17
CA ASN A 148 63.45 -24.54 -15.32
C ASN A 148 62.35 -23.77 -16.07
N LEU A 149 61.73 -22.80 -15.41
CA LEU A 149 60.60 -22.04 -15.97
C LEU A 149 60.92 -21.29 -17.28
N SER A 150 62.18 -20.89 -17.51
CA SER A 150 62.59 -20.24 -18.77
C SER A 150 62.48 -21.17 -19.98
N ASN A 151 62.44 -22.48 -19.75
CA ASN A 151 62.28 -23.50 -20.79
C ASN A 151 60.83 -23.90 -21.01
N ILE A 152 59.88 -23.28 -20.31
CA ILE A 152 58.45 -23.57 -20.43
C ILE A 152 57.80 -22.56 -21.37
N THR A 153 57.15 -23.07 -22.42
CA THR A 153 56.40 -22.26 -23.39
C THR A 153 54.90 -22.57 -23.26
N ILE A 154 54.07 -21.56 -23.51
CA ILE A 154 52.63 -21.76 -23.67
C ILE A 154 52.39 -22.15 -25.13
N ILE A 155 51.76 -23.30 -25.34
CA ILE A 155 51.49 -23.84 -26.68
C ILE A 155 50.00 -23.86 -27.01
N GLY A 156 49.13 -23.59 -26.03
CA GLY A 156 47.70 -23.55 -26.23
C GLY A 156 46.94 -23.03 -25.01
N GLU A 157 45.71 -22.58 -25.23
CA GLU A 157 44.79 -22.11 -24.20
C GLU A 157 43.39 -22.62 -24.53
N LYS A 158 42.72 -23.26 -23.56
CA LYS A 158 41.28 -23.54 -23.61
C LYS A 158 40.56 -22.67 -22.59
N ARG A 159 39.57 -21.89 -23.01
CA ARG A 159 38.81 -21.00 -22.12
C ARG A 159 37.45 -21.56 -21.76
N ILE A 160 37.08 -21.42 -20.50
CA ILE A 160 35.75 -21.73 -19.96
C ILE A 160 35.29 -20.50 -19.19
N GLY A 161 34.68 -19.55 -19.90
CA GLY A 161 34.40 -18.23 -19.34
C GLY A 161 35.68 -17.45 -19.08
N PHE A 162 35.89 -16.99 -17.84
CA PHE A 162 37.14 -16.35 -17.41
C PHE A 162 38.22 -17.34 -16.96
N ILE A 163 37.91 -18.64 -16.88
CA ILE A 163 38.90 -19.66 -16.52
C ILE A 163 39.66 -20.05 -17.79
N SER A 164 40.98 -19.92 -17.74
CA SER A 164 41.89 -20.31 -18.81
C SER A 164 42.66 -21.56 -18.39
N HIS A 165 42.59 -22.60 -19.22
CA HIS A 165 43.42 -23.79 -19.10
C HIS A 165 44.57 -23.69 -20.10
N PHE A 166 45.75 -23.36 -19.60
CA PHE A 166 46.95 -23.26 -20.41
C PHE A 166 47.56 -24.65 -20.60
N LYS A 167 47.94 -24.96 -21.83
CA LYS A 167 48.77 -26.10 -22.18
C LYS A 167 50.20 -25.60 -22.33
N LEU A 168 51.09 -26.14 -21.51
CA LEU A 168 52.49 -25.75 -21.44
C LEU A 168 53.36 -26.89 -21.94
N LYS A 169 54.51 -26.56 -22.54
CA LYS A 169 55.51 -27.53 -22.98
C LYS A 169 56.89 -27.12 -22.48
N CYS A 170 57.65 -28.07 -21.95
CA CYS A 170 59.07 -27.85 -21.74
C CYS A 170 59.83 -28.12 -23.04
N GLU A 171 60.56 -27.14 -23.55
CA GLU A 171 61.32 -27.29 -24.80
C GLU A 171 62.59 -28.13 -24.63
N LEU A 172 63.07 -28.35 -23.38
CA LEU A 172 64.24 -29.18 -23.12
C LEU A 172 63.90 -30.67 -23.04
N CYS A 173 62.93 -31.04 -22.21
CA CYS A 173 62.59 -32.45 -21.98
C CYS A 173 61.34 -32.92 -22.75
N GLY A 174 60.64 -32.01 -23.44
CA GLY A 174 59.43 -32.30 -24.21
C GLY A 174 58.17 -32.58 -23.38
N LYS A 175 58.22 -32.52 -22.04
CA LYS A 175 57.05 -32.77 -21.18
C LYS A 175 55.97 -31.70 -21.34
N PHE A 176 54.72 -32.15 -21.26
CA PHE A 176 53.54 -31.29 -21.30
C PHE A 176 52.94 -31.11 -19.91
N PHE A 177 52.44 -29.91 -19.65
CA PHE A 177 51.74 -29.58 -18.42
C PHE A 177 50.43 -28.85 -18.72
N SER A 178 49.50 -28.90 -17.78
CA SER A 178 48.29 -28.09 -17.83
C SER A 178 48.13 -27.29 -16.54
N VAL A 179 47.85 -26.00 -16.68
CA VAL A 179 47.60 -25.11 -15.55
C VAL A 179 46.29 -24.37 -15.78
N SER A 180 45.40 -24.42 -14.79
CA SER A 180 44.20 -23.59 -14.78
C SER A 180 44.50 -22.23 -14.16
N SER A 181 43.87 -21.17 -14.65
CA SER A 181 43.99 -19.83 -14.08
C SER A 181 43.27 -19.67 -12.73
N ASP A 182 42.39 -20.59 -12.37
CA ASP A 182 41.63 -20.59 -11.12
C ASP A 182 41.70 -21.98 -10.48
N ASP A 183 41.54 -22.06 -9.16
CA ASP A 183 41.54 -23.35 -8.46
C ASP A 183 40.30 -24.18 -8.88
N PRO A 184 40.48 -25.39 -9.46
CA PRO A 184 39.35 -26.22 -9.88
C PRO A 184 38.51 -26.74 -8.70
N ASN A 185 39.08 -26.79 -7.49
CA ASN A 185 38.41 -27.24 -6.28
C ASN A 185 38.48 -26.16 -5.19
N PRO A 186 37.89 -24.98 -5.43
CA PRO A 186 38.22 -23.81 -4.66
C PRO A 186 37.59 -23.93 -3.26
N THR A 187 38.44 -24.10 -2.26
CA THR A 187 38.00 -24.20 -0.85
C THR A 187 37.83 -22.82 -0.21
N ASN A 188 38.59 -21.82 -0.68
CA ASN A 188 38.66 -20.50 -0.07
C ASN A 188 37.67 -19.48 -0.64
N ASN A 189 37.32 -19.60 -1.92
CA ASN A 189 36.42 -18.70 -2.65
C ASN A 189 35.56 -19.51 -3.64
N VAL A 190 34.48 -18.93 -4.16
CA VAL A 190 33.79 -19.54 -5.32
C VAL A 190 34.61 -19.29 -6.58
N ASN A 191 34.50 -20.16 -7.58
CA ASN A 191 35.21 -19.97 -8.85
C ASN A 191 34.88 -18.62 -9.51
N ILE A 192 35.81 -18.12 -10.32
CA ILE A 192 35.75 -16.77 -10.90
C ILE A 192 34.50 -16.53 -11.74
N ASN A 193 34.03 -17.55 -12.46
CA ASN A 193 32.83 -17.48 -13.28
C ASN A 193 31.58 -17.20 -12.42
N THR A 194 31.44 -17.93 -11.31
CA THR A 194 30.35 -17.77 -10.33
C THR A 194 30.49 -16.44 -9.57
N ALA A 195 31.71 -16.05 -9.21
CA ALA A 195 31.99 -14.80 -8.52
C ALA A 195 31.59 -13.59 -9.36
N VAL A 196 31.94 -13.57 -10.66
CA VAL A 196 31.57 -12.48 -11.56
C VAL A 196 30.06 -12.45 -11.78
N CYS A 197 29.41 -13.58 -12.08
CA CYS A 197 27.95 -13.63 -12.23
C CYS A 197 27.22 -13.12 -10.98
N SER A 198 27.65 -13.54 -9.80
CA SER A 198 27.12 -13.06 -8.52
C SER A 198 27.30 -11.56 -8.34
N GLY A 199 28.47 -11.03 -8.73
CA GLY A 199 28.79 -9.60 -8.72
C GLY A 199 27.91 -8.78 -9.67
N ILE A 200 27.71 -9.25 -10.90
CA ILE A 200 26.87 -8.63 -11.94
C ILE A 200 25.42 -8.49 -11.46
N VAL A 201 24.85 -9.55 -10.90
CA VAL A 201 23.51 -9.54 -10.31
C VAL A 201 23.44 -8.53 -9.15
N ALA A 202 24.41 -8.54 -8.26
CA ALA A 202 24.45 -7.65 -7.09
C ALA A 202 24.70 -6.17 -7.44
N ALA A 203 25.33 -5.91 -8.59
CA ALA A 203 25.54 -4.58 -9.15
C ALA A 203 24.30 -4.06 -9.92
N GLY A 204 23.35 -4.93 -10.26
CA GLY A 204 22.16 -4.55 -11.02
C GLY A 204 22.44 -4.34 -12.51
N ILE A 205 23.47 -5.00 -13.03
CA ILE A 205 23.90 -4.95 -14.44
C ILE A 205 23.81 -6.33 -15.09
N GLY A 206 24.25 -6.44 -16.35
CA GLY A 206 23.96 -7.53 -17.26
C GLY A 206 25.13 -7.93 -18.13
N TYR A 207 24.88 -8.87 -19.05
CA TYR A 207 25.88 -9.35 -19.98
C TYR A 207 26.45 -8.23 -20.86
N SER A 208 25.61 -7.38 -21.46
CA SER A 208 26.09 -6.26 -22.31
C SER A 208 26.95 -5.25 -21.56
N GLN A 209 26.63 -4.93 -20.30
CA GLN A 209 27.50 -4.05 -19.50
C GLN A 209 28.79 -4.76 -19.06
N LEU A 210 28.73 -6.06 -18.80
CA LEU A 210 29.93 -6.85 -18.54
C LEU A 210 30.83 -6.88 -19.77
N GLU A 211 30.27 -7.01 -20.98
CA GLU A 211 30.99 -6.98 -22.26
C GLU A 211 31.72 -5.66 -22.48
N GLU A 212 31.06 -4.53 -22.20
CA GLU A 212 31.70 -3.21 -22.23
C GLU A 212 32.86 -3.13 -21.23
N ILE A 213 32.69 -3.64 -20.01
CA ILE A 213 33.75 -3.66 -18.99
C ILE A 213 34.93 -4.52 -19.44
N CYS A 214 34.67 -5.74 -19.94
CA CYS A 214 35.68 -6.69 -20.37
C CYS A 214 36.48 -6.16 -21.55
N SER A 215 35.79 -5.57 -22.53
CA SER A 215 36.41 -4.88 -23.67
C SER A 215 37.34 -3.75 -23.22
N ALA A 216 36.93 -2.96 -22.23
CA ALA A 216 37.72 -1.84 -21.73
C ALA A 216 38.99 -2.26 -20.98
N ILE A 217 38.98 -3.43 -20.34
CA ILE A 217 40.13 -3.96 -19.60
C ILE A 217 40.96 -4.97 -20.40
N ASP A 218 40.60 -5.23 -21.65
CA ASP A 218 41.23 -6.21 -22.54
C ASP A 218 41.27 -7.63 -21.94
N VAL A 219 40.16 -8.05 -21.33
CA VAL A 219 39.97 -9.41 -20.81
C VAL A 219 38.88 -10.09 -21.63
N PRO A 220 39.11 -11.30 -22.18
CA PRO A 220 38.08 -12.03 -22.90
C PRO A 220 36.88 -12.38 -22.02
N ILE A 221 35.68 -12.15 -22.54
CA ILE A 221 34.40 -12.45 -21.87
C ILE A 221 33.92 -13.87 -22.18
N PHE A 222 33.05 -14.41 -21.31
CA PHE A 222 32.23 -15.59 -21.60
C PHE A 222 31.44 -15.42 -22.91
N THR A 223 31.02 -16.52 -23.54
CA THR A 223 29.91 -16.45 -24.51
C THR A 223 28.59 -16.14 -23.78
N GLU A 224 27.63 -15.50 -24.46
CA GLU A 224 26.32 -15.17 -23.87
C GLU A 224 25.58 -16.43 -23.39
N LYS A 225 25.67 -17.53 -24.15
CA LYS A 225 25.08 -18.83 -23.83
C LYS A 225 25.66 -19.42 -22.53
N TYR A 226 26.99 -19.44 -22.40
CA TYR A 226 27.64 -19.94 -21.19
C TYR A 226 27.38 -19.04 -19.98
N PHE A 227 27.38 -17.71 -20.16
CA PHE A 227 26.98 -16.77 -19.12
C PHE A 227 25.55 -17.03 -18.63
N ALA A 228 24.59 -17.27 -19.53
CA ALA A 228 23.22 -17.58 -19.16
C ALA A 228 23.12 -18.87 -18.33
N LYS A 229 23.92 -19.90 -18.65
CA LYS A 229 24.01 -21.16 -17.87
C LYS A 229 24.53 -20.91 -16.44
N VAL A 230 25.64 -20.19 -16.30
CA VAL A 230 26.21 -19.85 -14.99
C VAL A 230 25.26 -18.95 -14.20
N GLN A 231 24.64 -17.98 -14.85
CA GLN A 231 23.64 -17.10 -14.25
C GLN A 231 22.45 -17.87 -13.72
N SER A 232 21.96 -18.89 -14.44
CA SER A 232 20.83 -19.69 -13.97
C SER A 232 21.15 -20.44 -12.68
N LYS A 233 22.36 -20.99 -12.53
CA LYS A 233 22.82 -21.61 -11.27
C LYS A 233 22.92 -20.60 -10.13
N VAL A 234 23.52 -19.44 -10.39
CA VAL A 234 23.61 -18.35 -9.41
C VAL A 234 22.21 -17.86 -8.98
N PHE A 235 21.22 -17.91 -9.87
CA PHE A 235 19.84 -17.61 -9.55
C PHE A 235 19.20 -18.60 -8.58
N ASP A 236 19.45 -19.91 -8.77
CA ASP A 236 19.03 -20.95 -7.80
C ASP A 236 19.66 -20.67 -6.42
N ASP A 237 20.95 -20.36 -6.38
CA ASP A 237 21.67 -20.04 -5.15
C ASP A 237 21.11 -18.78 -4.46
N TRP A 238 20.75 -17.74 -5.21
CA TRP A 238 20.11 -16.53 -4.67
C TRP A 238 18.74 -16.81 -4.07
N GLU A 239 17.92 -17.62 -4.75
CA GLU A 239 16.58 -18.00 -4.28
C GLU A 239 16.69 -18.80 -2.98
N ALA A 240 17.57 -19.80 -2.95
CA ALA A 240 17.82 -20.59 -1.75
C ALA A 240 18.41 -19.74 -0.60
N THR A 241 19.30 -18.79 -0.88
CA THR A 241 19.85 -17.87 0.13
C THR A 241 18.76 -16.92 0.68
N ALA A 242 17.83 -16.48 -0.18
CA ALA A 242 16.75 -15.60 0.23
C ALA A 242 15.79 -16.29 1.19
N ILE A 243 15.48 -17.58 0.97
CA ILE A 243 14.63 -18.38 1.87
C ILE A 243 15.22 -18.41 3.28
N GLU A 244 16.48 -18.82 3.44
CA GLU A 244 17.16 -18.86 4.75
C GLU A 244 17.22 -17.47 5.41
N ALA A 245 17.52 -16.43 4.62
CA ALA A 245 17.56 -15.06 5.13
C ALA A 245 16.18 -14.57 5.59
N MET A 246 15.09 -15.02 4.95
CA MET A 246 13.72 -14.72 5.36
C MET A 246 13.33 -15.51 6.61
N GLU A 247 13.67 -16.79 6.69
CA GLU A 247 13.43 -17.63 7.88
C GLU A 247 14.13 -17.06 9.12
N ALA A 248 15.40 -16.67 9.00
CA ALA A 248 16.13 -16.03 10.09
C ALA A 248 15.46 -14.73 10.56
N ALA A 249 14.99 -13.90 9.62
CA ALA A 249 14.27 -12.66 9.94
C ALA A 249 12.89 -12.94 10.59
N ALA A 250 12.14 -13.92 10.07
CA ALA A 250 10.86 -14.34 10.62
C ALA A 250 11.00 -14.90 12.04
N ASN A 251 12.06 -15.67 12.30
CA ASN A 251 12.37 -16.19 13.63
C ASN A 251 12.68 -15.08 14.64
N GLN A 252 13.34 -13.99 14.21
CA GLN A 252 13.55 -12.82 15.06
C GLN A 252 12.23 -12.13 15.41
N GLU A 253 11.37 -11.88 14.42
CA GLU A 253 10.03 -11.32 14.64
C GLU A 253 9.16 -12.23 15.54
N ARG A 254 9.28 -13.55 15.39
CA ARG A 254 8.62 -14.55 16.24
C ARG A 254 9.08 -14.43 17.70
N LYS A 255 10.39 -14.42 17.96
CA LYS A 255 10.95 -14.28 19.33
C LYS A 255 10.49 -12.99 19.99
N VAL A 256 10.46 -11.91 19.22
CA VAL A 256 9.96 -10.60 19.66
C VAL A 256 8.47 -10.66 20.01
N ALA A 257 7.62 -11.24 19.16
CA ALA A 257 6.19 -11.33 19.40
C ALA A 257 5.89 -12.12 20.68
N ILE A 258 6.64 -13.20 20.95
CA ILE A 258 6.57 -13.96 22.20
C ILE A 258 6.96 -13.08 23.40
N ALA A 259 8.10 -12.37 23.31
CA ALA A 259 8.58 -11.51 24.39
C ALA A 259 7.61 -10.36 24.72
N GLU A 260 6.86 -9.87 23.72
CA GLU A 260 5.84 -8.83 23.89
C GLU A 260 4.48 -9.38 24.34
N GLY A 261 4.35 -10.69 24.61
CA GLY A 261 3.09 -11.32 24.98
C GLY A 261 2.04 -11.35 23.86
N ARG A 262 2.42 -11.09 22.60
CA ARG A 262 1.54 -11.10 21.43
C ARG A 262 1.36 -12.52 20.91
N VAL A 263 0.68 -13.36 21.70
CA VAL A 263 0.39 -14.75 21.37
C VAL A 263 -1.13 -14.96 21.36
N LYS A 264 -1.65 -15.54 20.28
CA LYS A 264 -3.05 -15.93 20.15
C LYS A 264 -3.12 -17.41 19.81
N ASP A 265 -3.83 -18.18 20.63
CA ASP A 265 -3.97 -19.65 20.45
C ASP A 265 -2.61 -20.37 20.38
N GLY A 266 -1.65 -19.97 21.21
CA GLY A 266 -0.28 -20.50 21.20
C GLY A 266 0.58 -20.05 20.00
N LYS A 267 0.02 -19.25 19.08
CA LYS A 267 0.72 -18.75 17.89
C LYS A 267 1.16 -17.30 18.07
N PRO A 268 2.44 -16.98 17.87
CA PRO A 268 2.93 -15.61 17.91
C PRO A 268 2.29 -14.79 16.78
N VAL A 269 1.67 -13.67 17.14
CA VAL A 269 1.01 -12.76 16.20
C VAL A 269 2.04 -11.72 15.75
N ILE A 270 2.50 -11.85 14.51
CA ILE A 270 3.41 -10.89 13.88
C ILE A 270 2.59 -9.99 12.96
N ASP A 271 2.66 -8.71 13.24
CA ASP A 271 2.07 -7.74 12.35
C ASP A 271 2.99 -7.47 11.16
N VAL A 272 2.43 -7.28 9.97
CA VAL A 272 3.20 -7.08 8.75
C VAL A 272 2.69 -5.90 7.94
N TYR A 273 3.58 -5.30 7.16
CA TYR A 273 3.27 -4.43 6.04
C TYR A 273 3.38 -5.22 4.75
N VAL A 274 2.42 -4.99 3.86
CA VAL A 274 2.35 -5.65 2.56
C VAL A 274 2.31 -4.58 1.48
N ASP A 275 3.17 -4.70 0.47
CA ASP A 275 3.15 -3.88 -0.74
C ASP A 275 3.41 -4.74 -1.97
N GLY A 276 2.92 -4.31 -3.12
CA GLY A 276 3.06 -5.02 -4.39
C GLY A 276 3.70 -4.13 -5.45
N ALA A 277 4.68 -4.67 -6.17
CA ALA A 277 5.35 -3.97 -7.26
C ALA A 277 5.41 -4.84 -8.52
N TRP A 278 5.27 -4.23 -9.70
CA TRP A 278 5.55 -4.88 -10.97
C TRP A 278 6.51 -4.05 -11.81
N CYS A 279 7.29 -4.75 -12.64
CA CYS A 279 8.17 -4.12 -13.61
C CYS A 279 7.37 -3.44 -14.73
N THR A 280 7.61 -2.15 -14.95
CA THR A 280 7.11 -1.44 -16.14
C THR A 280 8.08 -1.60 -17.30
N ARG A 281 7.61 -2.09 -18.46
CA ARG A 281 8.39 -2.14 -19.70
C ARG A 281 8.38 -0.77 -20.36
N SER A 282 9.54 -0.23 -20.72
CA SER A 282 9.68 1.13 -21.25
C SER A 282 9.75 1.17 -22.78
N TYR A 283 8.70 0.68 -23.46
CA TYR A 283 8.57 0.80 -24.92
C TYR A 283 7.39 1.70 -25.32
N GLY A 284 7.29 2.89 -24.71
CA GLY A 284 6.33 3.94 -25.09
C GLY A 284 4.87 3.67 -24.75
N ASN A 285 4.47 2.41 -24.60
CA ASN A 285 3.22 1.98 -23.99
C ASN A 285 3.53 1.50 -22.56
N ASN A 286 2.73 1.92 -21.58
CA ASN A 286 2.85 1.53 -20.15
C ASN A 286 2.52 0.04 -19.92
N TYR A 287 3.17 -0.85 -20.66
CA TYR A 287 2.97 -2.29 -20.53
C TYR A 287 3.67 -2.80 -19.27
N ARG A 288 2.92 -3.44 -18.38
CA ARG A 288 3.49 -4.06 -17.17
C ARG A 288 3.95 -5.47 -17.49
N ALA A 289 5.06 -5.89 -16.90
CA ALA A 289 5.54 -7.25 -17.03
C ALA A 289 4.55 -8.24 -16.38
N LEU A 290 4.47 -9.45 -16.92
CA LEU A 290 3.70 -10.57 -16.34
C LEU A 290 4.20 -10.98 -14.95
N SER A 291 5.42 -10.56 -14.56
CA SER A 291 6.01 -10.83 -13.27
C SER A 291 5.87 -9.62 -12.31
N GLY A 292 5.37 -9.90 -11.11
CA GLY A 292 5.28 -8.97 -9.99
C GLY A 292 5.94 -9.54 -8.74
N VAL A 293 6.14 -8.69 -7.74
CA VAL A 293 6.65 -9.06 -6.41
C VAL A 293 5.72 -8.50 -5.34
N ALA A 294 5.44 -9.32 -4.33
CA ALA A 294 4.81 -8.88 -3.09
C ALA A 294 5.89 -8.80 -2.01
N ALA A 295 6.02 -7.64 -1.38
CA ALA A 295 6.90 -7.39 -0.26
C ALA A 295 6.11 -7.48 1.05
N ILE A 296 6.50 -8.42 1.91
CA ILE A 296 5.94 -8.58 3.26
C ILE A 296 7.06 -8.30 4.26
N VAL A 297 6.88 -7.29 5.12
CA VAL A 297 7.89 -6.86 6.09
C VAL A 297 7.25 -6.67 7.47
N GLY A 298 7.88 -7.12 8.55
CA GLY A 298 7.35 -6.95 9.91
C GLY A 298 7.02 -5.49 10.28
N ARG A 299 5.97 -5.28 11.11
CA ARG A 299 5.35 -3.98 11.50
C ARG A 299 6.31 -2.98 12.11
N ARG A 300 7.53 -3.35 12.45
CA ARG A 300 8.54 -2.38 12.91
C ARG A 300 8.97 -1.38 11.81
N SER A 301 8.24 -1.28 10.67
CA SER A 301 8.73 -0.79 9.38
C SER A 301 7.74 -0.73 8.15
N GLY A 302 6.87 0.29 7.91
CA GLY A 302 6.12 0.38 6.61
C GLY A 302 4.75 1.12 6.42
N ASP A 303 4.39 1.31 5.13
CA ASP A 303 3.19 1.85 4.39
C ASP A 303 1.73 1.76 4.92
N GLY A 304 0.99 2.86 5.03
CA GLY A 304 -0.47 2.90 4.93
C GLY A 304 -0.94 3.71 3.71
N ASP A 305 -0.92 3.13 2.50
CA ASP A 305 -1.53 3.78 1.33
C ASP A 305 -3.06 3.81 1.46
N SER A 306 -3.63 5.00 1.33
CA SER A 306 -5.07 5.25 1.28
C SER A 306 -5.79 4.46 0.19
N SER A 307 -5.15 4.20 -0.96
CA SER A 307 -5.78 3.49 -2.08
C SER A 307 -5.90 1.99 -1.78
N THR A 308 -4.85 1.41 -1.21
CA THR A 308 -4.82 0.01 -0.76
C THR A 308 -5.77 -0.23 0.42
N TYR A 309 -5.79 0.67 1.42
CA TYR A 309 -6.76 0.57 2.52
C TYR A 309 -8.20 0.59 1.99
N SER A 310 -8.51 1.51 1.08
CA SER A 310 -9.86 1.59 0.49
C SER A 310 -10.23 0.30 -0.24
N LYS A 311 -9.27 -0.33 -0.94
CA LYS A 311 -9.47 -1.62 -1.60
C LYS A 311 -9.61 -2.79 -0.62
N ILE A 312 -8.84 -2.82 0.47
CA ILE A 312 -8.94 -3.87 1.49
C ILE A 312 -10.28 -3.77 2.22
N VAL A 313 -10.70 -2.56 2.61
CA VAL A 313 -12.02 -2.33 3.19
C VAL A 313 -13.12 -2.73 2.22
N ALA A 314 -12.97 -2.38 0.94
CA ALA A 314 -13.97 -2.73 -0.08
C ALA A 314 -13.98 -4.23 -0.42
N ALA A 315 -12.83 -4.90 -0.38
CA ALA A 315 -12.71 -6.35 -0.58
C ALA A 315 -13.16 -7.14 0.66
N ASN A 316 -13.20 -6.50 1.84
CA ASN A 316 -13.53 -7.07 3.14
C ASN A 316 -13.06 -8.52 3.34
N PRO A 317 -11.75 -8.83 3.17
CA PRO A 317 -11.24 -10.20 3.21
C PRO A 317 -11.35 -10.85 4.59
N TYR A 318 -11.67 -10.07 5.64
CA TYR A 318 -11.80 -10.53 7.01
C TYR A 318 -13.18 -10.13 7.57
N PRO A 319 -14.26 -10.88 7.27
CA PRO A 319 -15.64 -10.49 7.59
C PRO A 319 -15.89 -10.20 9.08
N ASN A 320 -15.11 -10.83 9.96
CA ASN A 320 -15.23 -10.72 11.42
C ASN A 320 -14.23 -9.74 12.04
N HIS A 321 -13.44 -9.02 11.24
CA HIS A 321 -12.41 -8.11 11.73
C HIS A 321 -12.56 -6.72 11.13
N VAL A 322 -12.57 -5.70 12.00
CA VAL A 322 -12.56 -4.31 11.57
C VAL A 322 -11.14 -3.92 11.18
N VAL A 323 -10.90 -3.75 9.88
CA VAL A 323 -9.63 -3.24 9.38
C VAL A 323 -9.54 -1.75 9.67
N SER A 324 -8.66 -1.35 10.59
CA SER A 324 -8.43 0.06 10.93
C SER A 324 -7.23 0.63 10.18
N LYS A 325 -7.37 1.83 9.60
CA LYS A 325 -6.24 2.53 8.97
C LYS A 325 -5.33 3.16 10.03
N ILE A 326 -4.04 2.82 9.96
CA ILE A 326 -2.98 3.57 10.66
C ILE A 326 -2.25 4.44 9.63
N GLU A 327 -2.34 5.74 9.82
CA GLU A 327 -1.73 6.79 9.03
C GLU A 327 -0.24 6.95 9.32
N CYS A 328 0.54 7.14 8.26
CA CYS A 328 1.95 7.50 8.37
C CYS A 328 2.13 8.91 8.93
N ARG A 329 2.76 9.03 10.10
CA ARG A 329 3.11 10.31 10.74
C ARG A 329 3.84 11.24 9.77
N ASN A 330 4.85 10.71 9.06
CA ASN A 330 5.66 11.51 8.14
C ASN A 330 4.85 12.04 6.94
N HIS A 331 3.92 11.23 6.43
CA HIS A 331 3.03 11.61 5.35
C HIS A 331 2.04 12.68 5.81
N LEU A 332 1.36 12.48 6.94
CA LEU A 332 0.42 13.43 7.52
C LEU A 332 1.06 14.80 7.77
N LEU A 333 2.20 14.81 8.45
CA LEU A 333 2.90 16.06 8.75
C LEU A 333 3.44 16.75 7.49
N ARG A 334 3.86 15.99 6.45
CA ARG A 334 4.27 16.58 5.17
C ARG A 334 3.08 17.21 4.44
N ASN A 335 1.93 16.54 4.43
CA ASN A 335 0.70 17.05 3.85
C ASN A 335 0.25 18.33 4.58
N MET A 336 0.23 18.32 5.90
CA MET A 336 -0.02 19.50 6.74
C MET A 336 0.89 20.68 6.34
N CYS A 337 2.21 20.49 6.32
CA CYS A 337 3.15 21.53 5.92
C CYS A 337 2.86 22.04 4.49
N ASN A 338 2.52 21.17 3.56
CA ASN A 338 2.21 21.56 2.19
C ASN A 338 0.89 22.35 2.08
N LYS A 339 -0.14 21.97 2.83
CA LYS A 339 -1.41 22.71 2.90
C LYS A 339 -1.21 24.10 3.49
N LEU A 340 -0.45 24.23 4.59
CA LEU A 340 -0.10 25.53 5.17
C LEU A 340 0.67 26.42 4.19
N ARG A 341 1.64 25.85 3.46
CA ARG A 341 2.35 26.56 2.36
C ARG A 341 1.49 26.87 1.15
N ALA A 342 0.37 26.19 0.95
CA ALA A 342 -0.57 26.49 -0.12
C ALA A 342 -1.42 27.72 0.24
N ILE A 343 -1.78 27.88 1.52
CA ILE A 343 -2.51 29.06 2.01
C ILE A 343 -1.73 30.34 1.73
N THR A 344 -0.40 30.34 1.89
CA THR A 344 0.44 31.53 1.63
C THR A 344 0.44 31.98 0.16
N LYS A 345 0.09 31.08 -0.77
CA LYS A 345 0.03 31.34 -2.20
C LYS A 345 -1.36 31.74 -2.70
N ASN A 346 -2.39 31.56 -1.89
CA ASN A 346 -3.76 31.84 -2.31
C ASN A 346 -4.04 33.35 -2.20
N THR A 347 -4.22 34.02 -3.33
CA THR A 347 -4.44 35.47 -3.41
C THR A 347 -5.76 35.96 -2.79
N ASN A 348 -6.69 35.04 -2.49
CA ASN A 348 -7.96 35.39 -1.84
C ASN A 348 -7.79 35.83 -0.37
N TYR A 349 -6.63 35.59 0.24
CA TYR A 349 -6.33 36.06 1.59
C TYR A 349 -5.49 37.34 1.56
N PRO A 350 -5.73 38.29 2.48
CA PRO A 350 -4.92 39.50 2.61
C PRO A 350 -3.43 39.21 2.68
N LEU A 351 -2.61 40.07 2.05
CA LEU A 351 -1.16 39.89 2.00
C LEU A 351 -0.53 39.93 3.40
N SER A 352 -1.06 40.75 4.31
CA SER A 352 -0.69 40.80 5.73
C SER A 352 -0.78 39.42 6.38
N ASN A 353 -1.92 38.74 6.23
CA ASN A 353 -2.18 37.43 6.81
C ASN A 353 -1.29 36.34 6.18
N ARG A 354 -1.09 36.38 4.86
CA ARG A 354 -0.26 35.39 4.15
C ARG A 354 1.20 35.41 4.59
N LYS A 355 1.73 36.58 4.97
CA LYS A 355 3.10 36.74 5.48
C LYS A 355 3.29 36.13 6.88
N LEU A 356 2.21 35.90 7.64
CA LEU A 356 2.28 35.31 8.98
C LEU A 356 2.62 33.82 8.97
N ILE A 357 2.27 33.06 7.92
CA ILE A 357 2.68 31.64 7.82
C ILE A 357 4.08 31.57 7.21
N THR A 358 5.08 31.54 8.09
CA THR A 358 6.48 31.33 7.72
C THR A 358 6.89 29.87 7.85
N ASP A 359 7.95 29.45 7.14
CA ASP A 359 8.50 28.09 7.31
C ASP A 359 8.96 27.85 8.76
N LYS A 360 9.41 28.88 9.49
CA LYS A 360 9.74 28.78 10.92
C LYS A 360 8.52 28.37 11.76
N ARG A 361 7.36 29.01 11.54
CA ARG A 361 6.12 28.68 12.25
C ARG A 361 5.58 27.30 11.88
N ILE A 362 5.62 26.94 10.59
CA ILE A 362 5.24 25.59 10.14
C ILE A 362 6.11 24.51 10.81
N MET A 363 7.41 24.75 10.94
CA MET A 363 8.31 23.81 11.59
C MET A 363 8.12 23.79 13.12
N SER A 364 7.74 24.91 13.74
CA SER A 364 7.34 24.95 15.14
C SER A 364 6.11 24.08 15.41
N ILE A 365 5.04 24.24 14.61
CA ILE A 365 3.85 23.39 14.64
C ILE A 365 4.25 21.91 14.55
N ARG A 366 5.08 21.56 13.56
CA ARG A 366 5.55 20.18 13.38
C ARG A 366 6.32 19.68 14.61
N LYS A 367 7.15 20.51 15.23
CA LYS A 367 7.94 20.17 16.43
C LYS A 367 7.02 19.84 17.60
N VAL A 368 6.02 20.69 17.88
CA VAL A 368 5.03 20.45 18.94
C VAL A 368 4.38 19.08 18.74
N ILE A 369 3.81 18.84 17.55
CA ILE A 369 3.13 17.57 17.25
C ILE A 369 4.07 16.37 17.43
N THR A 370 5.30 16.42 16.93
CA THR A 370 6.24 15.29 17.07
C THR A 370 6.72 15.06 18.50
N THR A 371 6.75 16.09 19.33
CA THR A 371 7.18 15.99 20.73
C THR A 371 6.03 15.45 21.58
N SER A 372 4.82 15.95 21.38
CA SER A 372 3.59 15.43 22.00
C SER A 372 3.31 13.97 21.66
N ILE A 373 3.58 13.52 20.43
CA ILE A 373 3.46 12.09 20.10
C ILE A 373 4.42 11.24 20.96
N LYS A 374 5.65 11.71 21.19
CA LYS A 374 6.64 10.96 21.98
C LYS A 374 6.25 10.89 23.45
N GLU A 375 5.75 11.99 23.99
CA GLU A 375 5.37 12.11 25.41
C GLU A 375 4.15 11.26 25.72
N ASN A 376 3.05 11.45 24.99
CA ASN A 376 1.80 10.73 25.23
C ASN A 376 1.91 9.22 24.97
N ARG A 377 2.91 8.77 24.20
CA ARG A 377 3.18 7.33 23.98
C ARG A 377 3.74 6.63 25.21
N GLN A 378 4.33 7.36 26.15
CA GLN A 378 4.86 6.80 27.40
C GLN A 378 3.74 6.52 28.42
N GLN A 379 2.55 7.12 28.25
CA GLN A 379 1.37 6.94 29.10
C GLN A 379 0.54 5.70 28.69
N ILE A 380 1.17 4.51 28.71
CA ILE A 380 0.59 3.25 28.18
C ILE A 380 -0.68 2.81 28.94
N ASN A 381 -0.83 3.20 30.21
CA ASN A 381 -1.89 2.70 31.09
C ASN A 381 -3.28 3.33 30.84
N ASN A 382 -3.38 4.44 30.08
CA ASN A 382 -4.66 5.04 29.71
C ASN A 382 -4.65 5.59 28.27
N ARG A 383 -4.92 4.71 27.30
CA ARG A 383 -4.80 5.03 25.87
C ARG A 383 -5.77 6.13 25.40
N ASP A 384 -6.99 6.15 25.92
CA ASP A 384 -8.00 7.14 25.49
C ASP A 384 -7.67 8.55 25.98
N GLU A 385 -7.11 8.66 27.19
CA GLU A 385 -6.62 9.92 27.73
C GLU A 385 -5.38 10.42 26.97
N ALA A 386 -4.44 9.53 26.63
CA ALA A 386 -3.31 9.86 25.77
C ALA A 386 -3.73 10.37 24.37
N ILE A 387 -4.82 9.83 23.81
CA ILE A 387 -5.39 10.31 22.53
C ILE A 387 -5.97 11.71 22.69
N LYS A 388 -6.71 11.96 23.78
CA LYS A 388 -7.31 13.27 24.07
C LYS A 388 -6.24 14.34 24.27
N HIS A 389 -5.24 14.06 25.10
CA HIS A 389 -4.11 14.97 25.34
C HIS A 389 -3.31 15.25 24.06
N LEU A 390 -3.07 14.24 23.24
CA LEU A 390 -2.41 14.44 21.94
C LEU A 390 -3.26 15.31 21.01
N HIS A 391 -4.58 15.13 20.99
CA HIS A 391 -5.48 15.96 20.20
C HIS A 391 -5.42 17.42 20.61
N GLU A 392 -5.51 17.69 21.92
CA GLU A 392 -5.41 19.04 22.49
C GLU A 392 -4.06 19.70 22.17
N ASP A 393 -2.95 18.96 22.30
CA ASP A 393 -1.62 19.45 21.97
C ASP A 393 -1.48 19.81 20.48
N ILE A 394 -2.03 18.99 19.58
CA ILE A 394 -2.03 19.26 18.14
C ILE A 394 -2.85 20.51 17.85
N CYS A 395 -4.04 20.67 18.44
CA CYS A 395 -4.85 21.87 18.28
C CYS A 395 -4.14 23.12 18.79
N ASN A 396 -3.44 23.01 19.93
CA ASN A 396 -2.68 24.11 20.51
C ASN A 396 -1.37 24.42 19.77
N SER A 397 -0.89 23.53 18.89
CA SER A 397 0.37 23.74 18.13
C SER A 397 0.37 25.01 17.28
N ILE A 398 -0.79 25.46 16.80
CA ILE A 398 -0.93 26.74 16.10
C ILE A 398 -0.92 27.94 17.04
N ASN A 399 -1.55 27.84 18.21
CA ASN A 399 -1.52 28.92 19.18
C ASN A 399 -0.06 29.19 19.60
N HIS A 400 0.66 28.11 19.92
CA HIS A 400 2.09 28.14 20.19
C HIS A 400 2.91 28.79 19.05
N ALA A 401 2.64 28.41 17.80
CA ALA A 401 3.38 28.95 16.65
C ALA A 401 2.99 30.40 16.30
N PHE A 402 1.87 30.90 16.83
CA PHE A 402 1.40 32.27 16.60
C PHE A 402 1.54 33.19 17.82
N GLY A 403 2.19 32.69 18.88
CA GLY A 403 2.64 33.46 20.03
C GLY A 403 1.69 33.47 21.23
N ASP A 404 0.65 32.64 21.20
CA ASP A 404 -0.16 32.37 22.38
C ASP A 404 0.35 31.11 23.10
N HIS A 405 0.88 31.33 24.30
CA HIS A 405 1.52 30.30 25.11
C HIS A 405 0.71 29.89 26.35
N ARG A 406 -0.52 30.38 26.52
CA ARG A 406 -1.33 30.17 27.73
C ARG A 406 -1.63 28.70 28.00
N SER A 407 -1.90 27.92 26.96
CA SER A 407 -2.18 26.47 27.05
C SER A 407 -0.98 25.61 26.64
N CYS A 408 0.24 26.16 26.62
CA CYS A 408 1.43 25.40 26.28
C CYS A 408 1.92 24.53 27.45
N LYS A 409 2.40 23.33 27.14
CA LYS A 409 3.06 22.43 28.10
C LYS A 409 4.58 22.58 27.99
N ASP A 410 5.27 22.35 29.11
CA ASP A 410 6.71 22.63 29.24
C ASP A 410 7.59 21.76 28.33
N PHE A 411 7.19 20.52 28.06
CA PHE A 411 7.99 19.58 27.28
C PHE A 411 8.12 19.94 25.79
N TYR A 412 7.26 20.81 25.24
CA TYR A 412 7.42 21.33 23.87
C TYR A 412 7.59 22.85 23.78
N CYS A 413 7.27 23.60 24.84
CA CYS A 413 7.30 25.05 24.84
C CYS A 413 8.44 25.59 25.70
N ASN A 414 9.36 26.33 25.08
CA ASN A 414 10.34 27.14 25.79
C ASN A 414 9.99 28.61 25.53
N LYS A 415 9.46 29.31 26.53
CA LYS A 415 8.94 30.69 26.40
C LYS A 415 10.02 31.67 25.93
N GLU A 416 11.27 31.50 26.34
CA GLU A 416 12.40 32.37 25.94
C GLU A 416 12.79 32.22 24.46
N LYS A 417 12.54 31.04 23.88
CA LYS A 417 12.93 30.69 22.50
C LYS A 417 11.75 30.62 21.53
N SER A 418 10.55 30.98 21.98
CA SER A 418 9.30 30.89 21.20
C SER A 418 8.90 32.24 20.59
N PHE A 419 7.76 32.28 19.89
CA PHE A 419 7.29 33.51 19.26
C PHE A 419 6.63 34.41 20.31
N ASN A 420 7.28 35.49 20.72
CA ASN A 420 6.79 36.32 21.83
C ASN A 420 5.66 37.29 21.43
N GLU A 421 5.51 37.58 20.14
CA GLU A 421 4.44 38.43 19.62
C GLU A 421 3.19 37.59 19.32
N ASN A 422 2.12 37.81 20.11
CA ASN A 422 0.83 37.19 19.89
C ASN A 422 0.06 37.92 18.78
N VAL A 423 0.03 37.30 17.60
CA VAL A 423 -0.67 37.85 16.42
C VAL A 423 -2.08 37.31 16.25
N ILE A 424 -2.52 36.39 17.13
CA ILE A 424 -3.84 35.72 17.02
C ILE A 424 -5.01 36.72 17.10
N PRO A 425 -5.05 37.69 18.05
CA PRO A 425 -6.17 38.62 18.15
C PRO A 425 -6.45 39.41 16.86
N GLN A 426 -5.43 39.64 16.04
CA GLN A 426 -5.53 40.37 14.78
C GLN A 426 -6.17 39.54 13.65
N ILE A 427 -6.18 38.22 13.78
CA ILE A 427 -6.61 37.29 12.72
C ILE A 427 -7.67 36.29 13.18
N GLU A 428 -8.04 36.26 14.45
CA GLU A 428 -8.88 35.23 15.07
C GLU A 428 -10.24 35.05 14.36
N ASN A 429 -10.84 36.16 13.93
CA ASN A 429 -12.12 36.18 13.22
C ASN A 429 -11.99 36.13 11.68
N SER A 430 -10.78 35.89 11.16
CA SER A 430 -10.54 35.86 9.71
C SER A 430 -10.77 34.48 9.11
N ILE A 431 -11.28 34.45 7.87
CA ILE A 431 -11.39 33.24 7.03
C ILE A 431 -10.02 32.54 6.88
N PHE A 432 -8.95 33.34 6.85
CA PHE A 432 -7.58 32.85 6.85
C PHE A 432 -7.26 31.99 8.08
N TRP A 433 -7.56 32.48 9.28
CA TRP A 433 -7.28 31.77 10.52
C TRP A 433 -8.14 30.51 10.66
N PHE A 434 -9.40 30.59 10.27
CA PHE A 434 -10.27 29.42 10.16
C PHE A 434 -9.64 28.35 9.25
N ARG A 435 -9.12 28.75 8.07
CA ARG A 435 -8.48 27.81 7.15
C ARG A 435 -7.25 27.14 7.75
N VAL A 436 -6.45 27.87 8.53
CA VAL A 436 -5.31 27.32 9.27
C VAL A 436 -5.77 26.30 10.30
N ARG A 437 -6.81 26.63 11.10
CA ARG A 437 -7.41 25.71 12.08
C ARG A 437 -7.92 24.42 11.44
N VAL A 438 -8.61 24.52 10.30
CA VAL A 438 -9.11 23.34 9.55
C VAL A 438 -7.97 22.39 9.16
N VAL A 439 -6.83 22.92 8.70
CA VAL A 439 -5.67 22.08 8.34
C VAL A 439 -5.15 21.31 9.56
N ILE A 440 -5.13 21.94 10.73
CA ILE A 440 -4.60 21.37 11.97
C ILE A 440 -5.59 20.40 12.61
N ASN A 441 -6.87 20.75 12.65
CA ASN A 441 -7.95 19.86 13.08
C ASN A 441 -7.97 18.58 12.24
N SER A 442 -7.69 18.66 10.94
CA SER A 442 -7.57 17.45 10.08
C SER A 442 -6.41 16.51 10.44
N VAL A 443 -5.41 17.03 11.18
CA VAL A 443 -4.30 16.24 11.74
C VAL A 443 -4.66 15.78 13.15
N ALA A 444 -5.26 16.65 13.97
CA ALA A 444 -5.71 16.36 15.32
C ALA A 444 -6.77 15.25 15.36
N SER A 445 -7.67 15.19 14.38
CA SER A 445 -8.65 14.10 14.25
C SER A 445 -7.99 12.72 14.03
N LYS A 446 -6.70 12.69 13.67
CA LYS A 446 -5.92 11.47 13.47
C LYS A 446 -5.04 11.12 14.67
N SER A 447 -5.28 11.71 15.84
CA SER A 447 -4.48 11.51 17.07
C SER A 447 -4.36 10.04 17.46
N ARG A 448 -5.45 9.27 17.40
CA ARG A 448 -5.46 7.82 17.63
C ARG A 448 -4.42 7.09 16.77
N SER A 449 -4.37 7.45 15.48
CA SER A 449 -3.41 6.88 14.55
C SER A 449 -2.00 7.44 14.71
N LEU A 450 -1.84 8.71 15.08
CA LEU A 450 -0.54 9.35 15.28
C LEU A 450 0.18 8.82 16.51
N LEU A 451 -0.56 8.37 17.52
CA LEU A 451 -0.03 7.76 18.74
C LEU A 451 0.72 6.44 18.46
N GLU A 452 0.31 5.71 17.40
CA GLU A 452 1.04 4.53 16.92
C GLU A 452 2.45 4.87 16.42
N ASN A 453 2.66 6.14 16.04
CA ASN A 453 3.94 6.71 15.64
C ASN A 453 4.65 5.96 14.49
N VAL A 454 3.86 5.40 13.57
CA VAL A 454 4.38 4.60 12.44
C VAL A 454 5.03 5.48 11.37
N ASP A 455 6.14 4.98 10.80
CA ASP A 455 6.74 5.53 9.60
C ASP A 455 7.01 4.45 8.53
N THR A 456 6.93 4.89 7.28
CA THR A 456 6.76 4.01 6.11
C THR A 456 8.06 3.69 5.40
N ASN A 457 9.18 4.02 6.05
CA ASN A 457 10.48 4.06 5.40
C ASN A 457 10.92 2.68 4.89
N THR A 458 10.46 1.60 5.51
CA THR A 458 11.16 0.33 5.33
C THR A 458 10.72 -0.51 4.14
N VAL A 459 9.42 -0.54 3.81
CA VAL A 459 8.95 -1.15 2.55
C VAL A 459 9.44 -0.33 1.35
N GLU A 460 9.40 1.00 1.44
CA GLU A 460 10.02 1.88 0.42
C GLU A 460 11.54 1.62 0.29
N ARG A 461 12.23 1.36 1.40
CA ARG A 461 13.65 0.98 1.39
C ARG A 461 13.86 -0.36 0.71
N LEU A 462 13.02 -1.37 0.97
CA LEU A 462 13.11 -2.66 0.28
C LEU A 462 12.88 -2.48 -1.22
N ASN A 463 11.83 -1.75 -1.62
CA ASN A 463 11.57 -1.42 -3.02
C ASN A 463 12.73 -0.65 -3.67
N SER A 464 13.40 0.23 -2.93
CA SER A 464 14.61 0.90 -3.42
C SER A 464 15.79 -0.07 -3.60
N VAL A 465 15.90 -1.12 -2.77
CA VAL A 465 16.90 -2.17 -2.95
C VAL A 465 16.54 -3.04 -4.16
N ILE A 466 15.28 -3.45 -4.30
CA ILE A 466 14.80 -4.18 -5.49
C ILE A 466 15.11 -3.39 -6.77
N ALA A 467 14.79 -2.09 -6.79
CA ALA A 467 15.08 -1.23 -7.93
C ALA A 467 16.56 -1.17 -8.29
N LYS A 468 17.47 -1.27 -7.30
CA LYS A 468 18.91 -1.35 -7.53
C LYS A 468 19.28 -2.67 -8.23
N PHE A 469 18.85 -3.81 -7.68
CA PHE A 469 19.21 -5.13 -8.22
C PHE A 469 18.58 -5.42 -9.59
N VAL A 470 17.41 -4.83 -9.86
CA VAL A 470 16.72 -4.92 -11.16
C VAL A 470 17.30 -3.94 -12.19
N GLY A 471 18.18 -3.00 -11.80
CA GLY A 471 18.77 -2.03 -12.73
C GLY A 471 17.87 -0.83 -13.08
N GLY A 472 16.78 -0.62 -12.32
CA GLY A 472 15.83 0.47 -12.51
C GLY A 472 14.99 0.35 -13.78
N LYS A 473 14.63 1.48 -14.41
CA LYS A 473 13.84 1.54 -15.67
C LYS A 473 14.67 1.20 -16.93
N ARG A 474 15.87 0.63 -16.79
CA ARG A 474 16.73 0.32 -17.94
C ARG A 474 16.25 -0.97 -18.61
N ILE A 475 16.27 -0.95 -19.94
CA ILE A 475 15.67 -1.95 -20.83
C ILE A 475 16.53 -3.23 -20.91
N ASN A 476 15.81 -4.34 -21.00
CA ASN A 476 16.20 -5.73 -21.29
C ASN A 476 16.88 -6.56 -20.19
N TRP A 477 16.05 -7.29 -19.44
CA TRP A 477 16.39 -8.62 -18.91
C TRP A 477 15.49 -9.64 -19.61
N SER A 478 15.78 -9.89 -20.88
CA SER A 478 15.03 -10.74 -21.80
C SER A 478 15.25 -12.25 -21.55
N LEU A 479 15.33 -12.67 -20.29
CA LEU A 479 15.40 -14.09 -19.94
C LEU A 479 14.41 -14.41 -18.81
N ARG A 480 13.71 -15.55 -18.96
CA ARG A 480 12.82 -16.13 -17.94
C ARG A 480 13.58 -16.22 -16.60
N ARG A 481 12.90 -16.02 -15.47
CA ARG A 481 13.43 -15.99 -14.07
C ARG A 481 14.28 -14.79 -13.62
N SER A 482 14.90 -14.01 -14.50
CA SER A 482 15.87 -12.96 -14.10
C SER A 482 15.31 -11.94 -13.09
N TYR A 483 14.05 -11.54 -13.24
CA TYR A 483 13.41 -10.59 -12.32
C TYR A 483 13.23 -11.19 -10.92
N GLN A 484 12.74 -12.43 -10.83
CA GLN A 484 12.48 -13.13 -9.58
C GLN A 484 13.78 -13.30 -8.77
N SER A 485 14.83 -13.81 -9.41
CA SER A 485 16.10 -14.08 -8.72
C SER A 485 16.82 -12.79 -8.31
N ARG A 486 16.67 -11.69 -9.06
CA ARG A 486 17.13 -10.35 -8.63
C ARG A 486 16.33 -9.81 -7.44
N CYS A 487 15.04 -10.12 -7.33
CA CYS A 487 14.27 -9.84 -6.12
C CYS A 487 14.77 -10.67 -4.93
N SER A 488 15.09 -11.96 -5.14
CA SER A 488 15.73 -12.80 -4.12
C SER A 488 17.07 -12.20 -3.65
N ALA A 489 17.92 -11.77 -4.58
CA ALA A 489 19.17 -11.08 -4.24
C ALA A 489 18.94 -9.77 -3.45
N ALA A 490 17.89 -9.02 -3.80
CA ALA A 490 17.49 -7.82 -3.06
C ALA A 490 17.01 -8.15 -1.64
N VAL A 491 16.28 -9.25 -1.43
CA VAL A 491 15.87 -9.73 -0.11
C VAL A 491 17.09 -10.09 0.75
N VAL A 492 18.04 -10.85 0.20
CA VAL A 492 19.29 -11.17 0.92
C VAL A 492 20.04 -9.89 1.28
N ALA A 493 20.16 -8.93 0.35
CA ALA A 493 20.80 -7.64 0.62
C ALA A 493 20.07 -6.83 1.70
N PHE A 494 18.74 -6.91 1.70
CA PHE A 494 17.91 -6.20 2.65
C PHE A 494 18.01 -6.81 4.05
N ASN A 495 17.97 -8.12 4.20
CA ASN A 495 18.03 -8.78 5.51
C ASN A 495 19.45 -8.80 6.08
N THR A 496 20.44 -9.16 5.28
CA THR A 496 21.81 -9.39 5.77
C THR A 496 22.73 -8.17 5.69
N LYS A 497 22.37 -7.18 4.85
CA LYS A 497 23.23 -6.04 4.44
C LYS A 497 24.52 -6.44 3.70
N ARG A 498 24.79 -7.74 3.54
CA ARG A 498 26.02 -8.35 3.02
C ARG A 498 25.71 -9.40 1.94
N PRO A 499 25.10 -9.02 0.82
CA PRO A 499 24.50 -9.96 -0.12
C PRO A 499 25.50 -10.95 -0.71
N ILE A 500 26.63 -10.47 -1.25
CA ILE A 500 27.63 -11.35 -1.90
C ILE A 500 28.32 -12.27 -0.89
N TYR A 501 28.60 -11.78 0.33
CA TYR A 501 29.24 -12.61 1.35
C TYR A 501 28.31 -13.72 1.82
N THR A 502 27.03 -13.39 2.01
CA THR A 502 26.02 -14.37 2.42
C THR A 502 25.86 -15.45 1.34
N LEU A 503 25.76 -15.05 0.07
CA LEU A 503 25.66 -15.99 -1.05
C LEU A 503 26.89 -16.89 -1.13
N HIS A 504 28.11 -16.33 -1.16
CA HIS A 504 29.32 -17.13 -1.30
C HIS A 504 29.53 -18.07 -0.11
N LYS A 505 29.18 -17.62 1.11
CA LYS A 505 29.22 -18.46 2.30
C LYS A 505 28.28 -19.67 2.18
N LYS A 506 27.09 -19.48 1.60
CA LYS A 506 26.14 -20.56 1.35
C LYS A 506 26.68 -21.53 0.31
N ILE A 507 27.17 -21.03 -0.83
CA ILE A 507 27.71 -21.86 -1.92
C ILE A 507 28.88 -22.73 -1.43
N LEU A 508 29.76 -22.17 -0.59
CA LEU A 508 30.93 -22.89 -0.07
C LEU A 508 30.64 -23.78 1.15
N GLY A 509 29.48 -23.61 1.81
CA GLY A 509 29.22 -24.18 3.15
C GLY A 509 30.06 -23.58 4.28
N GLN A 510 31.08 -22.77 3.97
CA GLN A 510 31.97 -22.12 4.93
C GLN A 510 32.22 -20.65 4.58
N SER A 511 32.80 -19.90 5.52
CA SER A 511 33.10 -18.48 5.29
C SER A 511 34.19 -18.32 4.20
N PRO A 512 33.96 -17.48 3.17
CA PRO A 512 35.00 -17.18 2.18
C PRO A 512 36.25 -16.59 2.85
N LYS A 513 37.43 -17.14 2.57
CA LYS A 513 38.70 -16.77 3.22
C LYS A 513 39.45 -15.60 2.54
N GLY A 514 38.85 -14.96 1.54
CA GLY A 514 39.42 -13.81 0.82
C GLY A 514 39.07 -12.41 1.38
N ASN A 515 39.46 -11.37 0.62
CA ASN A 515 39.22 -9.96 0.97
C ASN A 515 37.74 -9.53 0.94
N LEU A 516 36.83 -10.40 0.49
CA LEU A 516 35.41 -10.13 0.37
C LEU A 516 34.79 -9.63 1.69
N LYS A 517 35.12 -10.30 2.81
CA LYS A 517 34.63 -9.93 4.15
C LYS A 517 35.11 -8.53 4.53
N LYS A 518 36.41 -8.26 4.37
CA LYS A 518 37.04 -6.95 4.64
C LYS A 518 36.41 -5.82 3.82
N TYR A 519 36.16 -6.05 2.52
CA TYR A 519 35.51 -5.05 1.66
C TYR A 519 34.07 -4.75 2.06
N GLN A 520 33.33 -5.74 2.54
CA GLN A 520 31.96 -5.54 3.00
C GLN A 520 31.91 -4.82 4.35
N GLU A 521 32.80 -5.16 5.29
CA GLU A 521 32.95 -4.45 6.56
C GLU A 521 33.31 -2.98 6.35
N LYS A 522 34.19 -2.67 5.39
CA LYS A 522 34.52 -1.28 5.02
C LYS A 522 33.31 -0.53 4.47
N LYS A 523 32.47 -1.19 3.65
CA LYS A 523 31.21 -0.61 3.16
C LYS A 523 30.22 -0.35 4.30
N ASP A 524 30.11 -1.26 5.26
CA ASP A 524 29.24 -1.11 6.44
C ASP A 524 29.69 0.08 7.31
N ARG A 525 31.00 0.18 7.62
CA ARG A 525 31.57 1.32 8.36
C ARG A 525 31.26 2.66 7.68
N LYS A 526 31.46 2.75 6.36
CA LYS A 526 31.15 3.96 5.57
C LYS A 526 29.66 4.30 5.63
N ARG A 527 28.77 3.30 5.56
CA ARG A 527 27.32 3.49 5.67
C ARG A 527 26.94 4.02 7.05
N ASN A 528 27.51 3.47 8.11
CA ASN A 528 27.25 3.90 9.49
C ASN A 528 27.73 5.34 9.72
N LEU A 529 28.93 5.69 9.24
CA LEU A 529 29.45 7.05 9.29
C LEU A 529 28.58 8.04 8.50
N THR A 530 28.10 7.65 7.31
CA THR A 530 27.17 8.49 6.52
C THR A 530 25.83 8.68 7.21
N ASN A 531 25.37 7.71 8.02
CA ASN A 531 24.14 7.84 8.80
C ASN A 531 24.31 8.78 10.01
N LEU A 532 25.51 8.89 10.57
CA LEU A 532 25.84 9.83 11.66
C LEU A 532 25.91 11.29 11.18
N VAL A 533 26.21 11.52 9.89
CA VAL A 533 26.25 12.86 9.32
C VAL A 533 24.85 13.31 8.87
N THR A 534 24.29 14.30 9.58
CA THR A 534 22.97 14.89 9.31
C THR A 534 22.91 15.49 7.90
N ARG A 535 22.26 14.80 6.95
CA ARG A 535 22.09 15.29 5.58
C ARG A 535 21.25 16.58 5.54
N LYS A 536 21.85 17.69 5.10
CA LYS A 536 21.10 18.88 4.62
C LYS A 536 20.28 18.47 3.39
N LYS A 537 18.94 18.48 3.52
CA LYS A 537 18.01 18.13 2.43
C LYS A 537 17.89 19.30 1.45
N ASN A 538 18.37 19.14 0.22
CA ASN A 538 17.92 19.95 -0.91
C ASN A 538 17.89 19.11 -2.20
N ARG A 539 16.69 18.71 -2.62
CA ARG A 539 16.36 18.53 -4.05
C ARG A 539 14.84 18.45 -4.22
N LYS A 540 14.27 19.41 -4.95
CA LYS A 540 12.88 19.37 -5.43
C LYS A 540 12.80 18.33 -6.57
N ARG A 541 11.95 17.31 -6.43
CA ARG A 541 11.54 16.44 -7.54
C ARG A 541 10.35 17.08 -8.26
N LYS A 542 10.38 17.11 -9.60
CA LYS A 542 9.20 17.42 -10.42
C LYS A 542 8.17 16.29 -10.28
N LEU A 543 6.91 16.66 -10.10
CA LEU A 543 5.78 15.73 -10.14
C LEU A 543 5.55 15.30 -11.58
N PHE A 544 5.44 13.98 -11.80
CA PHE A 544 4.80 13.41 -12.97
C PHE A 544 3.33 13.13 -12.63
N GLU A 545 2.45 13.29 -13.62
CA GLU A 545 1.04 12.94 -13.50
C GLU A 545 0.84 11.46 -13.15
N LYS A 546 -0.09 11.21 -12.21
CA LYS A 546 -0.57 9.86 -11.88
C LYS A 546 -1.48 9.37 -13.01
N GLN A 547 -1.15 8.22 -13.59
CA GLN A 547 -2.08 7.42 -14.38
C GLN A 547 -2.51 6.22 -13.51
N ASN A 548 -3.82 6.01 -13.41
CA ASN A 548 -4.45 5.04 -12.52
C ASN A 548 -4.43 3.60 -13.07
N ASP A 549 -4.54 2.67 -12.11
CA ASP A 549 -5.01 1.29 -12.16
C ASP A 549 -4.02 0.14 -12.44
N TYR A 550 -4.20 -0.94 -11.67
CA TYR A 550 -3.37 -2.16 -11.58
C TYR A 550 -4.24 -3.40 -11.61
N GLY A 551 -3.96 -4.28 -12.59
CA GLY A 551 -4.37 -5.69 -12.65
C GLY A 551 -5.66 -5.94 -13.42
N GLU A 552 -5.65 -6.99 -14.24
CA GLU A 552 -6.87 -7.62 -14.76
C GLU A 552 -7.63 -8.28 -13.61
N SER A 553 -8.93 -8.03 -13.56
CA SER A 553 -9.84 -8.55 -12.55
C SER A 553 -9.82 -10.10 -12.52
N PRO A 554 -9.41 -10.76 -11.43
CA PRO A 554 -9.67 -12.18 -11.29
C PRO A 554 -11.18 -12.40 -11.25
N ALA A 555 -11.69 -13.19 -12.21
CA ALA A 555 -13.10 -13.54 -12.35
C ALA A 555 -13.53 -14.44 -11.18
N THR A 556 -13.85 -13.81 -10.05
CA THR A 556 -14.50 -14.46 -8.91
C THR A 556 -16.02 -14.37 -9.11
N PRO A 557 -16.73 -15.50 -9.24
CA PRO A 557 -18.18 -15.49 -9.43
C PRO A 557 -18.87 -14.87 -8.20
N ASP A 558 -20.14 -14.48 -8.35
CA ASP A 558 -20.94 -14.06 -7.20
C ASP A 558 -21.08 -15.18 -6.17
N MET A 559 -21.27 -14.79 -4.91
CA MET A 559 -21.69 -15.74 -3.88
C MET A 559 -22.98 -16.43 -4.31
N ASN A 560 -23.12 -17.72 -3.98
CA ASN A 560 -24.39 -18.41 -4.16
C ASN A 560 -25.49 -17.79 -3.27
N GLU A 561 -26.76 -18.09 -3.56
CA GLU A 561 -27.87 -17.47 -2.84
C GLU A 561 -27.91 -17.78 -1.33
N VAL A 562 -27.41 -18.94 -0.92
CA VAL A 562 -27.41 -19.38 0.48
C VAL A 562 -26.42 -18.55 1.28
N ASP A 563 -25.19 -18.45 0.79
CA ASP A 563 -24.11 -17.68 1.40
C ASP A 563 -24.45 -16.18 1.42
N LEU A 564 -25.05 -15.66 0.35
CA LEU A 564 -25.48 -14.26 0.29
C LEU A 564 -26.56 -13.94 1.35
N LYS A 565 -27.53 -14.85 1.55
CA LYS A 565 -28.57 -14.72 2.57
C LYS A 565 -27.97 -14.74 3.98
N GLN A 566 -27.01 -15.63 4.24
CA GLN A 566 -26.32 -15.73 5.53
C GLN A 566 -25.46 -14.48 5.80
N ALA A 567 -24.65 -14.05 4.83
CA ALA A 567 -23.83 -12.85 4.93
C ALA A 567 -24.68 -11.59 5.18
N THR A 568 -25.84 -11.48 4.51
CA THR A 568 -26.82 -10.41 4.73
C THR A 568 -27.36 -10.41 6.17
N ALA A 569 -27.72 -11.57 6.70
CA ALA A 569 -28.24 -11.68 8.07
C ALA A 569 -27.17 -11.29 9.11
N SER A 570 -25.95 -11.81 8.96
CA SER A 570 -24.81 -11.45 9.83
C SER A 570 -24.48 -9.96 9.77
N PHE A 571 -24.52 -9.36 8.58
CA PHE A 571 -24.28 -7.94 8.40
C PHE A 571 -25.32 -7.07 9.12
N LEU A 572 -26.60 -7.42 9.03
CA LEU A 572 -27.68 -6.69 9.72
C LEU A 572 -27.57 -6.81 11.24
N ALA A 573 -27.25 -8.00 11.76
CA ALA A 573 -27.00 -8.19 13.19
C ALA A 573 -25.84 -7.31 13.68
N ARG A 574 -24.76 -7.23 12.89
CA ARG A 574 -23.61 -6.38 13.18
C ARG A 574 -23.94 -4.89 13.15
N ILE A 575 -24.74 -4.43 12.18
CA ILE A 575 -25.18 -3.02 12.16
C ILE A 575 -25.99 -2.72 13.41
N LYS A 576 -26.94 -3.58 13.78
CA LYS A 576 -27.78 -3.40 14.97
C LYS A 576 -26.95 -3.27 16.25
N ASP A 577 -25.92 -4.11 16.41
CA ASP A 577 -24.98 -4.00 17.54
C ASP A 577 -24.16 -2.70 17.48
N LEU A 578 -23.64 -2.35 16.30
CA LEU A 578 -22.83 -1.15 16.09
C LEU A 578 -23.59 0.14 16.41
N VAL A 579 -24.90 0.20 16.08
CA VAL A 579 -25.74 1.38 16.32
C VAL A 579 -26.53 1.32 17.62
N LYS A 580 -26.27 0.34 18.49
CA LYS A 580 -27.01 0.15 19.75
C LYS A 580 -26.98 1.39 20.65
N ASP A 581 -25.83 2.06 20.76
CA ASP A 581 -25.67 3.29 21.53
C ASP A 581 -25.79 4.55 20.63
N ARG A 582 -27.02 4.80 20.17
CA ARG A 582 -27.34 5.94 19.27
C ARG A 582 -26.98 7.29 19.88
N LYS A 583 -27.15 7.47 21.20
CA LYS A 583 -26.82 8.73 21.90
C LYS A 583 -25.32 8.99 21.91
N SER A 584 -24.50 7.97 22.14
CA SER A 584 -23.04 8.08 22.10
C SER A 584 -22.53 8.34 20.68
N ILE A 585 -23.12 7.69 19.67
CA ILE A 585 -22.80 7.94 18.26
C ILE A 585 -23.03 9.40 17.91
N GLN A 586 -24.20 9.94 18.26
CA GLN A 586 -24.53 11.35 17.99
C GLN A 586 -23.50 12.29 18.63
N LYS A 587 -23.10 12.06 19.89
CA LYS A 587 -22.10 12.88 20.59
C LYS A 587 -20.70 12.78 19.98
N LYS A 588 -20.24 11.57 19.64
CA LYS A 588 -18.91 11.33 19.06
C LYS A 588 -18.76 11.86 17.65
N THR A 589 -19.88 12.07 16.96
CA THR A 589 -19.91 12.48 15.55
C THR A 589 -20.34 13.93 15.33
N VAL A 590 -20.38 14.76 16.39
CA VAL A 590 -20.76 16.19 16.32
C VAL A 590 -19.92 17.00 15.32
N LEU A 591 -18.66 16.62 15.11
CA LEU A 591 -17.78 17.28 14.11
C LEU A 591 -18.06 16.84 12.66
N GLN A 592 -19.07 16.00 12.44
CA GLN A 592 -19.56 15.52 11.14
C GLN A 592 -18.45 15.18 10.15
N ARG A 593 -18.25 16.00 9.10
CA ARG A 593 -17.28 15.77 8.02
C ARG A 593 -15.83 15.61 8.51
N ASP A 594 -15.52 16.15 9.69
CA ASP A 594 -14.20 16.07 10.31
C ASP A 594 -14.07 14.92 11.33
N SER A 595 -15.14 14.13 11.54
CA SER A 595 -15.15 12.90 12.37
C SER A 595 -14.95 11.64 11.51
N SER A 596 -13.96 10.82 11.86
CA SER A 596 -13.72 9.52 11.22
C SER A 596 -14.87 8.55 11.42
N GLU A 597 -15.40 8.49 12.63
CA GLU A 597 -16.51 7.64 13.05
C GLU A 597 -17.77 7.98 12.25
N TRP A 598 -18.02 9.29 12.03
CA TRP A 598 -19.10 9.76 11.16
C TRP A 598 -18.93 9.27 9.72
N LEU A 599 -17.72 9.35 9.16
CA LEU A 599 -17.43 8.89 7.81
C LEU A 599 -17.58 7.37 7.65
N GLU A 600 -17.11 6.58 8.62
CA GLU A 600 -17.19 5.12 8.55
C GLU A 600 -18.62 4.61 8.70
N LEU A 601 -19.40 5.14 9.65
CA LEU A 601 -20.80 4.75 9.83
C LEU A 601 -21.63 5.06 8.57
N ARG A 602 -21.41 6.21 7.93
CA ARG A 602 -22.11 6.62 6.71
C ARG A 602 -21.78 5.80 5.46
N LYS A 603 -20.76 4.92 5.51
CA LYS A 603 -20.53 3.92 4.46
C LYS A 603 -21.42 2.70 4.61
N LEU A 604 -21.88 2.43 5.84
CA LEU A 604 -22.69 1.27 6.19
C LEU A 604 -24.19 1.58 6.09
N ILE A 605 -24.61 2.82 6.34
CA ILE A 605 -26.02 3.22 6.42
C ILE A 605 -26.45 4.14 5.27
N LEU A 606 -27.75 4.17 4.97
CA LEU A 606 -28.34 5.10 4.01
C LEU A 606 -28.72 6.42 4.69
N THR A 607 -28.14 7.52 4.22
CA THR A 607 -28.28 8.83 4.86
C THR A 607 -29.31 9.73 4.17
N ALA A 608 -30.03 10.56 4.94
CA ALA A 608 -31.12 11.42 4.47
C ALA A 608 -30.81 12.26 3.21
N SER A 609 -29.58 12.78 3.09
CA SER A 609 -29.13 13.55 1.92
C SER A 609 -29.16 12.76 0.59
N ASN A 610 -29.27 11.43 0.64
CA ASN A 610 -29.37 10.57 -0.55
C ASN A 610 -30.81 10.06 -0.79
N PHE A 611 -31.78 10.36 0.09
CA PHE A 611 -33.14 9.80 -0.01
C PHE A 611 -33.85 10.21 -1.30
N GLY A 612 -33.74 11.48 -1.72
CA GLY A 612 -34.31 11.93 -2.99
C GLY A 612 -33.79 11.15 -4.21
N ASN A 613 -32.48 10.85 -4.25
CA ASN A 613 -31.87 10.06 -5.31
C ASN A 613 -32.42 8.62 -5.38
N VAL A 614 -32.77 8.05 -4.23
CA VAL A 614 -33.36 6.71 -4.13
C VAL A 614 -34.84 6.75 -4.52
N ILE A 615 -35.61 7.64 -3.91
CA ILE A 615 -37.07 7.71 -4.06
C ILE A 615 -37.49 8.05 -5.50
N LYS A 616 -36.75 8.93 -6.18
CA LYS A 616 -37.05 9.35 -7.56
C LYS A 616 -36.57 8.37 -8.62
N ARG A 617 -35.83 7.32 -8.26
CA ARG A 617 -35.21 6.42 -9.23
C ARG A 617 -36.26 5.48 -9.84
N LYS A 618 -36.36 5.48 -11.16
CA LYS A 618 -37.27 4.57 -11.91
C LYS A 618 -36.57 3.32 -12.46
N LYS A 619 -35.33 3.45 -12.99
CA LYS A 619 -34.52 2.36 -13.58
C LYS A 619 -33.01 2.62 -13.39
N ASN A 620 -32.16 1.59 -13.52
CA ASN A 620 -30.69 1.63 -13.40
C ASN A 620 -30.19 1.94 -11.97
N TYR A 621 -30.32 0.97 -11.06
CA TYR A 621 -29.95 1.09 -9.65
C TYR A 621 -28.44 1.11 -9.42
N GLY A 622 -27.65 0.45 -10.27
CA GLY A 622 -26.19 0.39 -10.14
C GLY A 622 -25.50 1.77 -10.06
N ASN A 623 -25.88 2.74 -10.90
CA ASN A 623 -25.31 4.09 -10.81
C ASN A 623 -25.66 4.80 -9.50
N CYS A 624 -26.85 4.55 -8.93
CA CYS A 624 -27.26 5.12 -7.64
C CYS A 624 -26.46 4.49 -6.49
N VAL A 625 -26.32 3.17 -6.49
CA VAL A 625 -25.46 2.43 -5.54
C VAL A 625 -24.02 2.95 -5.61
N LYS A 626 -23.49 3.15 -6.82
CA LYS A 626 -22.15 3.70 -7.02
C LYS A 626 -21.98 5.12 -6.46
N GLN A 627 -22.99 5.98 -6.60
CA GLN A 627 -22.99 7.33 -6.04
C GLN A 627 -23.15 7.35 -4.52
N ILE A 628 -23.74 6.32 -3.91
CA ILE A 628 -23.92 6.23 -2.46
C ILE A 628 -22.67 5.62 -1.80
N LEU A 629 -22.22 4.46 -2.27
CA LEU A 629 -21.13 3.69 -1.64
C LEU A 629 -19.72 4.10 -2.10
N TYR A 630 -19.57 4.57 -3.34
CA TYR A 630 -18.26 4.81 -3.97
C TYR A 630 -18.06 6.27 -4.39
N LYS A 631 -18.54 7.23 -3.58
CA LYS A 631 -18.44 8.68 -3.87
C LYS A 631 -17.01 9.08 -4.26
N LYS A 632 -16.87 9.65 -5.46
CA LYS A 632 -15.64 10.33 -5.89
C LYS A 632 -15.48 11.63 -5.10
N ASN A 633 -14.24 12.05 -4.85
CA ASN A 633 -13.98 13.37 -4.26
C ASN A 633 -14.34 14.46 -5.27
N ILE A 634 -15.42 15.21 -5.01
CA ILE A 634 -15.97 16.26 -5.88
C ILE A 634 -15.77 17.64 -5.22
N SER A 635 -14.90 17.77 -4.22
CA SER A 635 -14.65 19.04 -3.49
C SER A 635 -14.16 20.18 -4.38
N PHE A 636 -13.73 19.90 -5.61
CA PHE A 636 -13.31 20.89 -6.60
C PHE A 636 -14.48 21.54 -7.36
N VAL A 637 -15.70 21.00 -7.25
CA VAL A 637 -16.87 21.59 -7.91
C VAL A 637 -17.26 22.86 -7.17
N HIS A 638 -17.27 23.97 -7.91
CA HIS A 638 -17.39 25.32 -7.39
C HIS A 638 -18.65 25.54 -6.54
N SER A 639 -19.78 24.90 -6.88
CA SER A 639 -21.02 24.98 -6.08
C SER A 639 -20.95 24.24 -4.75
N ILE A 640 -20.23 23.12 -4.68
CA ILE A 640 -20.02 22.35 -3.45
C ILE A 640 -19.03 23.08 -2.54
N ALA A 641 -17.94 23.61 -3.12
CA ALA A 641 -16.97 24.43 -2.39
C ALA A 641 -17.65 25.68 -1.80
N HIS A 642 -18.46 26.38 -2.60
CA HIS A 642 -19.23 27.54 -2.16
C HIS A 642 -20.20 27.22 -1.02
N GLY A 643 -20.91 26.08 -1.08
CA GLY A 643 -21.77 25.64 0.02
C GLY A 643 -20.97 25.39 1.31
N VAL A 644 -19.91 24.60 1.21
CA VAL A 644 -19.02 24.24 2.33
C VAL A 644 -18.35 25.46 2.97
N GLU A 645 -18.00 26.47 2.18
CA GLU A 645 -17.32 27.68 2.64
C GLU A 645 -18.26 28.65 3.37
N ASN A 646 -19.55 28.66 3.02
CA ASN A 646 -20.52 29.64 3.52
C ASN A 646 -21.56 29.05 4.49
N GLU A 647 -21.54 27.74 4.74
CA GLU A 647 -22.49 27.05 5.65
C GLU A 647 -22.50 27.66 7.05
N ASP A 648 -21.32 27.87 7.65
CA ASP A 648 -21.19 28.45 9.00
C ASP A 648 -21.70 29.91 9.04
N ILE A 649 -21.41 30.70 8.01
CA ILE A 649 -21.86 32.10 7.89
C ILE A 649 -23.39 32.14 7.79
N ALA A 650 -23.95 31.28 6.94
CA ALA A 650 -25.39 31.19 6.76
C ALA A 650 -26.09 30.70 8.05
N LEU A 651 -25.52 29.74 8.80
CA LEU A 651 -26.07 29.34 10.10
C LEU A 651 -26.08 30.51 11.11
N GLN A 652 -25.02 31.31 11.17
CA GLN A 652 -24.97 32.48 12.05
C GLN A 652 -26.00 33.56 11.65
N GLN A 653 -26.13 33.82 10.35
CA GLN A 653 -27.13 34.75 9.83
C GLN A 653 -28.55 34.27 10.14
N LEU A 654 -28.84 32.98 9.95
CA LEU A 654 -30.13 32.38 10.30
C LEU A 654 -30.41 32.50 11.80
N ALA A 655 -29.43 32.18 12.65
CA ALA A 655 -29.54 32.30 14.10
C ALA A 655 -29.91 33.73 14.53
N LYS A 656 -29.27 34.73 13.92
CA LYS A 656 -29.54 36.15 14.19
C LYS A 656 -30.89 36.60 13.63
N GLN A 657 -31.25 36.18 12.42
CA GLN A 657 -32.48 36.60 11.75
C GLN A 657 -33.73 36.06 12.45
N GLU A 658 -33.71 34.78 12.82
CA GLU A 658 -34.83 34.12 13.48
C GLU A 658 -34.76 34.21 15.01
N ASN A 659 -33.71 34.84 15.56
CA ASN A 659 -33.44 34.97 16.99
C ASN A 659 -33.45 33.61 17.73
N ILE A 660 -32.71 32.64 17.19
CA ILE A 660 -32.63 31.26 17.68
C ILE A 660 -31.20 30.86 18.05
N MET A 661 -31.06 29.97 19.03
CA MET A 661 -29.77 29.38 19.39
C MET A 661 -29.61 28.01 18.72
N ILE A 662 -28.79 27.96 17.68
CA ILE A 662 -28.50 26.73 16.92
C ILE A 662 -27.32 26.00 17.59
N LYS A 663 -27.52 24.73 17.97
CA LYS A 663 -26.47 23.86 18.52
C LYS A 663 -25.98 22.88 17.44
N PRO A 664 -24.67 22.59 17.39
CA PRO A 664 -24.15 21.58 16.49
C PRO A 664 -24.63 20.18 16.90
N CYS A 665 -24.75 19.27 15.93
CA CYS A 665 -25.21 17.92 16.17
C CYS A 665 -24.45 16.90 15.30
N GLY A 666 -24.39 15.65 15.75
CA GLY A 666 -23.76 14.57 15.00
C GLY A 666 -24.73 13.76 14.15
N LEU A 667 -24.38 12.50 13.93
CA LEU A 667 -25.19 11.53 13.21
C LEU A 667 -26.30 10.98 14.10
N PHE A 668 -27.54 11.21 13.69
CA PHE A 668 -28.72 10.50 14.20
C PHE A 668 -28.91 9.21 13.43
N ILE A 669 -29.23 8.13 14.15
CA ILE A 669 -29.61 6.83 13.59
C ILE A 669 -31.08 6.61 13.90
N ASP A 670 -31.83 6.06 12.95
CA ASP A 670 -33.25 5.83 13.15
C ASP A 670 -33.49 4.86 14.33
N PRO A 671 -34.50 5.11 15.18
CA PRO A 671 -34.85 4.22 16.28
C PRO A 671 -35.38 2.85 15.86
N GLU A 672 -36.04 2.77 14.71
CA GLU A 672 -36.75 1.58 14.20
C GLU A 672 -35.97 0.88 13.07
N ILE A 673 -35.23 1.64 12.26
CA ILE A 673 -34.51 1.15 11.08
C ILE A 673 -33.01 1.43 11.19
N ASP A 674 -32.25 0.47 11.73
CA ASP A 674 -30.84 0.62 12.13
C ASP A 674 -29.87 1.09 11.03
N PHE A 675 -30.25 0.94 9.76
CA PHE A 675 -29.46 1.34 8.60
C PHE A 675 -29.90 2.66 7.95
N LEU A 676 -30.78 3.44 8.58
CA LEU A 676 -31.11 4.81 8.17
C LEU A 676 -30.47 5.81 9.12
N GLY A 677 -29.93 6.90 8.57
CA GLY A 677 -29.33 7.96 9.37
C GLY A 677 -29.47 9.37 8.80
N ALA A 678 -29.28 10.37 9.65
CA ALA A 678 -29.40 11.78 9.30
C ALA A 678 -28.37 12.63 10.04
N SER A 679 -27.86 13.66 9.38
CA SER A 679 -27.01 14.68 10.02
C SER A 679 -27.56 16.04 9.58
N PRO A 680 -28.43 16.66 10.40
CA PRO A 680 -28.82 18.06 10.21
C PRO A 680 -27.62 18.99 10.38
N ASP A 681 -27.70 20.20 9.83
CA ASP A 681 -26.67 21.22 10.00
C ASP A 681 -26.67 21.79 11.44
N GLY A 682 -27.82 21.74 12.11
CA GLY A 682 -27.93 22.07 13.54
C GLY A 682 -29.25 21.62 14.16
N VAL A 683 -29.39 21.86 15.46
CA VAL A 683 -30.63 21.61 16.21
C VAL A 683 -30.95 22.80 17.13
N VAL A 684 -32.23 23.06 17.32
CA VAL A 684 -32.75 24.02 18.29
C VAL A 684 -33.65 23.26 19.26
N GLY A 685 -33.39 23.38 20.56
CA GLY A 685 -34.11 22.63 21.59
C GLY A 685 -34.16 21.12 21.33
N GLU A 686 -35.28 20.49 21.69
CA GLU A 686 -35.53 19.06 21.48
C GLU A 686 -36.42 18.77 20.28
N ASP A 687 -37.16 19.76 19.77
CA ASP A 687 -38.22 19.61 18.77
C ASP A 687 -37.82 20.01 17.34
N THR A 688 -36.72 20.76 17.16
CA THR A 688 -36.45 21.46 15.91
C THR A 688 -35.08 21.11 15.30
N VAL A 689 -35.04 20.75 14.02
CA VAL A 689 -33.79 20.64 13.24
C VAL A 689 -33.56 21.91 12.42
N VAL A 690 -32.31 22.17 12.09
CA VAL A 690 -31.90 23.25 11.19
C VAL A 690 -31.14 22.65 10.01
N GLU A 691 -31.50 23.11 8.83
CA GLU A 691 -30.82 22.76 7.58
C GLU A 691 -30.67 24.04 6.75
N VAL A 692 -29.48 24.28 6.22
CA VAL A 692 -29.16 25.48 5.45
C VAL A 692 -28.59 25.08 4.10
N LYS A 693 -29.06 25.76 3.04
CA LYS A 693 -28.52 25.60 1.69
C LYS A 693 -28.03 26.95 1.16
N CYS A 694 -26.84 26.93 0.58
CA CYS A 694 -26.22 28.09 -0.08
C CYS A 694 -26.18 27.89 -1.61
N PRO A 695 -27.33 27.96 -2.33
CA PRO A 695 -27.35 27.75 -3.76
C PRO A 695 -26.69 28.92 -4.51
N MET A 696 -25.70 28.60 -5.34
CA MET A 696 -25.01 29.59 -6.19
C MET A 696 -25.95 30.46 -7.04
N ALA A 697 -27.11 29.93 -7.43
CA ALA A 697 -28.09 30.68 -8.20
C ALA A 697 -28.66 31.86 -7.40
N ALA A 698 -28.98 31.65 -6.10
CA ALA A 698 -29.44 32.72 -5.22
C ALA A 698 -28.32 33.75 -5.01
N HIS A 699 -27.09 33.30 -4.76
CA HIS A 699 -25.95 34.18 -4.56
C HIS A 699 -25.61 35.04 -5.79
N LYS A 700 -25.70 34.49 -7.01
CA LYS A 700 -25.31 35.22 -8.24
C LYS A 700 -26.41 36.10 -8.81
N LYS A 701 -27.67 35.65 -8.74
CA LYS A 701 -28.80 36.30 -9.40
C LYS A 701 -29.75 37.01 -8.43
N GLY A 702 -29.56 36.81 -7.14
CA GLY A 702 -30.50 37.22 -6.09
C GLY A 702 -31.62 36.20 -5.86
N MET A 703 -32.16 36.20 -4.64
CA MET A 703 -33.17 35.23 -4.18
C MET A 703 -34.42 35.21 -5.06
N LYS A 704 -35.02 36.38 -5.33
CA LYS A 704 -36.28 36.50 -6.10
C LYS A 704 -36.16 35.90 -7.50
N ALA A 705 -35.08 36.23 -8.22
CA ALA A 705 -34.83 35.71 -9.57
C ALA A 705 -34.58 34.19 -9.55
N ALA A 706 -33.85 33.68 -8.55
CA ALA A 706 -33.60 32.24 -8.43
C ALA A 706 -34.90 31.45 -8.17
N ILE A 707 -35.86 32.02 -7.43
CA ILE A 707 -37.17 31.41 -7.16
C ILE A 707 -38.04 31.43 -8.43
N THR A 708 -38.17 32.57 -9.12
CA THR A 708 -39.01 32.68 -10.31
C THR A 708 -38.50 31.84 -11.50
N GLU A 709 -37.19 31.65 -11.60
CA GLU A 709 -36.57 30.73 -12.56
C GLU A 709 -36.63 29.25 -12.14
N ASN A 710 -37.26 28.92 -11.00
CA ASN A 710 -37.30 27.56 -10.42
C ASN A 710 -35.90 26.93 -10.25
N LYS A 711 -34.89 27.73 -9.87
CA LYS A 711 -33.52 27.26 -9.54
C LYS A 711 -33.37 26.81 -8.09
N ILE A 712 -34.35 27.13 -7.25
CA ILE A 712 -34.44 26.73 -5.84
C ILE A 712 -35.37 25.54 -5.74
N GLN A 713 -34.82 24.31 -5.72
CA GLN A 713 -35.60 23.10 -6.02
C GLN A 713 -36.78 22.80 -5.07
N ILE A 714 -36.73 23.29 -3.83
CA ILE A 714 -37.79 23.11 -2.84
C ILE A 714 -38.98 24.05 -3.05
N LEU A 715 -38.80 25.11 -3.82
CA LEU A 715 -39.85 26.07 -4.16
C LEU A 715 -40.27 25.86 -5.62
N ARG A 716 -41.57 25.81 -5.86
CA ARG A 716 -42.14 25.75 -7.20
C ARG A 716 -42.96 27.00 -7.46
N HIS A 717 -42.45 27.86 -8.33
CA HIS A 717 -43.13 29.06 -8.78
C HIS A 717 -43.98 28.78 -10.02
N ASN A 718 -45.29 29.06 -9.93
CA ASN A 718 -46.21 28.93 -11.06
C ASN A 718 -46.32 30.27 -11.79
N LYS A 719 -45.74 30.34 -12.99
CA LYS A 719 -45.72 31.55 -13.83
C LYS A 719 -47.12 32.05 -14.24
N LYS A 720 -48.13 31.17 -14.26
CA LYS A 720 -49.50 31.53 -14.65
C LYS A 720 -50.29 32.17 -13.51
N THR A 721 -50.01 31.78 -12.26
CA THR A 721 -50.78 32.24 -11.08
C THR A 721 -49.97 33.15 -10.16
N GLY A 722 -48.68 33.36 -10.42
CA GLY A 722 -47.78 34.14 -9.55
C GLY A 722 -47.40 33.47 -8.22
N ASN A 723 -48.11 32.42 -7.82
CA ASN A 723 -47.93 31.76 -6.53
C ASN A 723 -46.73 30.81 -6.49
N THR A 724 -46.06 30.77 -5.34
CA THR A 724 -44.95 29.85 -5.03
C THR A 724 -45.41 28.85 -3.96
N SER A 725 -45.14 27.56 -4.17
CA SER A 725 -45.51 26.48 -3.24
C SER A 725 -44.33 25.56 -2.94
N ILE A 726 -44.40 24.80 -1.84
CA ILE A 726 -43.37 23.82 -1.50
C ILE A 726 -43.46 22.62 -2.46
N ASN A 727 -42.34 22.32 -3.12
CA ASN A 727 -42.18 21.14 -3.96
C ASN A 727 -41.86 19.91 -3.09
N LYS A 728 -42.90 19.16 -2.71
CA LYS A 728 -42.76 17.88 -1.98
C LYS A 728 -41.95 16.82 -2.74
N ASN A 729 -41.77 16.97 -4.05
CA ASN A 729 -40.94 16.10 -4.88
C ASN A 729 -39.50 16.63 -5.06
N SER A 730 -39.02 17.53 -4.21
CA SER A 730 -37.63 18.04 -4.25
C SER A 730 -36.68 17.16 -3.44
N ASP A 731 -35.39 17.11 -3.80
CA ASP A 731 -34.42 16.30 -3.03
C ASP A 731 -34.21 16.87 -1.62
N TRP A 732 -34.31 18.20 -1.48
CA TRP A 732 -34.25 18.87 -0.17
C TRP A 732 -35.45 18.51 0.71
N TYR A 733 -36.66 18.43 0.17
CA TYR A 733 -37.83 18.04 0.97
C TYR A 733 -37.72 16.59 1.46
N PHE A 734 -37.27 15.66 0.62
CA PHE A 734 -36.99 14.27 1.05
C PHE A 734 -35.91 14.19 2.13
N GLN A 735 -34.85 15.00 2.00
CA GLN A 735 -33.81 15.06 3.02
C GLN A 735 -34.37 15.56 4.35
N ILE A 736 -35.15 16.64 4.34
CA ILE A 736 -35.72 17.27 5.54
C ILE A 736 -36.72 16.34 6.23
N GLN A 737 -37.65 15.74 5.48
CA GLN A 737 -38.59 14.76 6.07
C GLN A 737 -37.85 13.55 6.66
N GLY A 738 -36.79 13.09 6.00
CA GLY A 738 -35.91 12.06 6.56
C GLY A 738 -35.20 12.48 7.85
N GLN A 739 -34.67 13.71 7.91
CA GLN A 739 -34.06 14.26 9.12
C GLN A 739 -35.06 14.35 10.28
N LEU A 740 -36.28 14.81 10.02
CA LEU A 740 -37.34 14.95 11.02
C LEU A 740 -37.77 13.60 11.59
N HIS A 741 -38.01 12.60 10.73
CA HIS A 741 -38.38 11.25 11.17
C HIS A 741 -37.25 10.60 11.99
N ILE A 742 -36.03 10.60 11.45
CA ILE A 742 -34.88 9.92 12.08
C ILE A 742 -34.50 10.54 13.43
N SER A 743 -34.54 11.88 13.53
CA SER A 743 -34.24 12.59 14.77
C SER A 743 -35.41 12.70 15.74
N ARG A 744 -36.60 12.23 15.35
CA ARG A 744 -37.87 12.32 16.10
C ARG A 744 -38.22 13.77 16.49
N ARG A 745 -38.02 14.69 15.55
CA ARG A 745 -38.27 16.13 15.70
C ARG A 745 -39.47 16.57 14.89
N GLU A 746 -40.18 17.60 15.37
CA GLU A 746 -41.47 18.00 14.84
C GLU A 746 -41.37 18.95 13.65
N ARG A 747 -40.33 19.77 13.60
CA ARG A 747 -40.18 20.81 12.56
C ARG A 747 -38.73 21.09 12.18
N CYS A 748 -38.55 21.59 10.97
CA CYS A 748 -37.28 22.02 10.41
C CYS A 748 -37.37 23.52 10.11
N ILE A 749 -36.38 24.27 10.58
CA ILE A 749 -36.11 25.63 10.10
C ILE A 749 -35.14 25.49 8.94
N PHE A 750 -35.62 25.71 7.72
CA PHE A 750 -34.86 25.55 6.49
C PHE A 750 -34.45 26.91 5.93
N GLY A 751 -33.16 27.23 6.00
CA GLY A 751 -32.60 28.49 5.50
C GLY A 751 -32.05 28.37 4.09
N ILE A 752 -32.40 29.30 3.20
CA ILE A 752 -31.84 29.41 1.85
C ILE A 752 -31.03 30.69 1.77
N TRP A 753 -29.72 30.55 1.67
CA TRP A 753 -28.79 31.68 1.72
C TRP A 753 -28.47 32.24 0.34
N GLY A 754 -28.62 33.56 0.20
CA GLY A 754 -28.34 34.32 -1.03
C GLY A 754 -27.16 35.28 -0.93
N GLY A 755 -26.44 35.31 0.19
CA GLY A 755 -25.38 36.29 0.47
C GLY A 755 -25.59 37.00 1.81
N GLU A 756 -24.51 37.55 2.38
CA GLU A 756 -24.53 38.23 3.69
C GLU A 756 -25.36 39.52 3.65
N ASP A 757 -25.33 40.23 2.51
CA ASP A 757 -26.01 41.51 2.31
C ASP A 757 -27.51 41.37 1.98
N GLN A 758 -28.04 40.13 1.92
CA GLN A 758 -29.42 39.85 1.53
C GLN A 758 -30.17 39.14 2.67
N LYS A 759 -31.45 39.47 2.83
CA LYS A 759 -32.34 38.74 3.74
C LYS A 759 -32.42 37.27 3.31
N MET A 760 -32.29 36.35 4.26
CA MET A 760 -32.39 34.92 4.02
C MET A 760 -33.85 34.51 3.83
N GLU A 761 -34.12 33.64 2.85
CA GLU A 761 -35.43 33.02 2.70
C GLU A 761 -35.51 31.82 3.65
N VAL A 762 -36.50 31.81 4.54
CA VAL A 762 -36.65 30.79 5.59
C VAL A 762 -37.98 30.08 5.44
N LEU A 763 -37.95 28.75 5.41
CA LEU A 763 -39.12 27.90 5.34
C LEU A 763 -39.26 27.08 6.62
N TYR A 764 -40.47 27.00 7.14
CA TYR A 764 -40.83 26.20 8.29
C TYR A 764 -41.53 24.93 7.83
N ILE A 765 -40.86 23.78 7.93
CA ILE A 765 -41.36 22.51 7.41
C ILE A 765 -41.67 21.59 8.58
N LYS A 766 -42.94 21.18 8.71
CA LYS A 766 -43.38 20.21 9.72
C LYS A 766 -43.10 18.77 9.27
N ARG A 767 -42.92 17.88 10.25
CA ARG A 767 -42.84 16.44 10.04
C ARG A 767 -44.17 15.92 9.48
N ASP A 768 -44.08 15.17 8.39
CA ASP A 768 -45.21 14.60 7.68
C ASP A 768 -45.08 13.06 7.75
N GLU A 769 -45.68 12.47 8.80
CA GLU A 769 -45.57 11.03 9.08
C GLU A 769 -46.29 10.18 8.01
N ASP A 770 -47.41 10.68 7.48
CA ASP A 770 -48.15 9.98 6.41
C ASP A 770 -47.31 9.96 5.14
N PHE A 771 -46.70 11.10 4.76
CA PHE A 771 -45.76 11.15 3.65
C PHE A 771 -44.55 10.22 3.84
N TRP A 772 -44.02 10.13 5.07
CA TRP A 772 -42.94 9.19 5.36
C TRP A 772 -43.38 7.73 5.17
N ARG A 773 -44.46 7.31 5.85
CA ARG A 773 -44.93 5.92 5.85
C ARG A 773 -45.40 5.46 4.48
N GLU A 774 -46.23 6.27 3.82
CA GLU A 774 -46.88 5.89 2.56
C GLU A 774 -45.93 6.03 1.36
N TYR A 775 -45.02 7.02 1.37
CA TYR A 775 -44.27 7.37 0.18
C TYR A 775 -42.75 7.11 0.26
N MET A 776 -42.12 7.25 1.43
CA MET A 776 -40.66 7.19 1.58
C MET A 776 -40.16 5.84 2.09
N GLU A 777 -40.69 5.37 3.23
CA GLU A 777 -40.11 4.28 4.02
C GLU A 777 -39.92 2.99 3.19
N ASN A 778 -40.99 2.53 2.53
CA ASN A 778 -40.95 1.31 1.72
C ASN A 778 -39.89 1.36 0.62
N LYS A 779 -39.75 2.50 -0.06
CA LYS A 779 -38.78 2.67 -1.14
C LYS A 779 -37.34 2.64 -0.61
N LEU A 780 -37.09 3.28 0.53
CA LEU A 780 -35.77 3.35 1.15
C LEU A 780 -35.34 1.97 1.69
N VAL A 781 -36.22 1.30 2.44
CA VAL A 781 -35.96 -0.05 2.98
C VAL A 781 -35.74 -1.06 1.84
N ASN A 782 -36.62 -1.07 0.84
CA ASN A 782 -36.49 -2.00 -0.28
C ASN A 782 -35.19 -1.76 -1.08
N PHE A 783 -34.86 -0.50 -1.35
CA PHE A 783 -33.61 -0.18 -2.05
C PHE A 783 -32.39 -0.60 -1.24
N TYR A 784 -32.39 -0.36 0.08
CA TYR A 784 -31.27 -0.77 0.92
C TYR A 784 -31.10 -2.30 0.92
N MET A 785 -32.19 -3.04 1.14
CA MET A 785 -32.18 -4.50 1.20
C MET A 785 -31.80 -5.16 -0.12
N THR A 786 -32.27 -4.63 -1.25
CA THR A 786 -32.10 -5.28 -2.56
C THR A 786 -30.88 -4.79 -3.34
N GLN A 787 -30.40 -3.57 -3.08
CA GLN A 787 -29.33 -2.95 -3.86
C GLN A 787 -28.09 -2.64 -3.02
N ILE A 788 -28.24 -2.10 -1.81
CA ILE A 788 -27.10 -1.68 -0.98
C ILE A 788 -26.46 -2.86 -0.26
N ILE A 789 -27.24 -3.65 0.48
CA ILE A 789 -26.68 -4.77 1.25
C ILE A 789 -25.94 -5.77 0.36
N PRO A 790 -26.50 -6.26 -0.78
CA PRO A 790 -25.80 -7.21 -1.62
C PRO A 790 -24.46 -6.70 -2.15
N GLU A 791 -24.37 -5.39 -2.43
CA GLU A 791 -23.11 -4.76 -2.86
C GLU A 791 -22.12 -4.57 -1.70
N ILE A 792 -22.59 -4.38 -0.46
CA ILE A 792 -21.71 -4.30 0.72
C ILE A 792 -21.15 -5.68 1.09
N VAL A 793 -21.99 -6.73 1.06
CA VAL A 793 -21.57 -8.09 1.47
C VAL A 793 -20.85 -8.84 0.37
N ASP A 794 -21.18 -8.58 -0.90
CA ASP A 794 -20.56 -9.20 -2.06
C ASP A 794 -20.37 -8.16 -3.19
N SER A 795 -19.38 -7.28 -3.04
CA SER A 795 -19.17 -6.17 -3.97
C SER A 795 -18.79 -6.65 -5.38
N ARG A 796 -19.63 -6.33 -6.37
CA ARG A 796 -19.29 -6.48 -7.79
C ARG A 796 -18.37 -5.37 -8.28
N HIS A 797 -18.44 -4.18 -7.68
CA HIS A 797 -17.63 -3.03 -8.10
C HIS A 797 -16.12 -3.30 -7.96
N VAL A 798 -15.70 -3.90 -6.84
CA VAL A 798 -14.30 -4.26 -6.57
C VAL A 798 -13.78 -5.34 -7.52
N ARG A 799 -14.67 -6.22 -8.01
CA ARG A 799 -14.37 -7.26 -9.01
C ARG A 799 -14.36 -6.74 -10.46
N GLY A 800 -14.65 -5.44 -10.66
CA GLY A 800 -14.77 -4.85 -12.00
C GLY A 800 -16.01 -5.32 -12.78
N MET A 801 -16.97 -5.93 -12.09
CA MET A 801 -18.21 -6.43 -12.69
C MET A 801 -19.30 -5.34 -12.70
N PRO A 802 -20.28 -5.41 -13.63
CA PRO A 802 -21.45 -4.56 -13.57
C PRO A 802 -22.22 -4.76 -12.26
N LEU A 803 -22.55 -3.64 -11.60
CA LEU A 803 -23.36 -3.64 -10.38
C LEU A 803 -24.70 -4.34 -10.62
N ARG A 804 -25.21 -5.02 -9.58
CA ARG A 804 -26.50 -5.70 -9.64
C ARG A 804 -27.59 -4.70 -10.02
N ASN A 805 -28.34 -5.03 -11.07
CA ASN A 805 -29.57 -4.35 -11.45
C ASN A 805 -30.70 -5.37 -11.30
N THR A 806 -31.02 -5.74 -10.06
CA THR A 806 -32.18 -6.61 -9.82
C THR A 806 -33.44 -5.79 -10.08
N THR A 807 -34.02 -5.99 -11.27
CA THR A 807 -35.39 -5.52 -11.61
C THR A 807 -36.46 -6.50 -11.13
N ASP A 808 -36.04 -7.64 -10.56
CA ASP A 808 -36.97 -8.70 -10.21
C ASP A 808 -37.81 -8.31 -9.01
N LYS A 809 -39.12 -8.39 -9.26
CA LYS A 809 -40.23 -8.14 -8.36
C LYS A 809 -40.16 -9.07 -7.14
N LEU A 810 -39.27 -8.80 -6.18
CA LEU A 810 -39.63 -9.04 -4.80
C LEU A 810 -40.68 -7.98 -4.48
N GLY A 811 -41.95 -8.38 -4.44
CA GLY A 811 -43.06 -7.49 -4.12
C GLY A 811 -42.68 -6.60 -2.94
N SER A 812 -42.97 -5.30 -3.04
CA SER A 812 -42.58 -4.27 -2.07
C SER A 812 -42.88 -4.65 -0.62
N ASP A 813 -43.93 -5.45 -0.42
CA ASP A 813 -44.40 -5.90 0.88
C ASP A 813 -43.54 -7.04 1.47
N SER A 814 -42.85 -7.84 0.64
CA SER A 814 -42.06 -8.99 1.10
C SER A 814 -40.74 -8.57 1.78
N ALA A 815 -40.04 -7.55 1.29
CA ALA A 815 -38.74 -7.14 1.85
C ALA A 815 -38.91 -6.41 3.20
N ARG A 816 -39.91 -5.53 3.29
CA ARG A 816 -40.31 -4.87 4.54
C ARG A 816 -40.80 -5.90 5.58
N SER A 817 -41.74 -6.77 5.19
CA SER A 817 -42.27 -7.79 6.10
C SER A 817 -41.17 -8.76 6.57
N LYS A 818 -40.22 -9.15 5.72
CA LYS A 818 -39.07 -9.98 6.12
C LYS A 818 -38.13 -9.29 7.10
N TYR A 819 -37.91 -7.98 7.00
CA TYR A 819 -37.09 -7.24 7.97
C TYR A 819 -37.77 -7.20 9.34
N PHE A 820 -39.03 -6.77 9.39
CA PHE A 820 -39.78 -6.67 10.64
C PHE A 820 -40.09 -8.04 11.27
N ALA A 821 -40.36 -9.08 10.46
CA ALA A 821 -40.51 -10.46 10.97
C ALA A 821 -39.22 -11.00 11.61
N ARG A 822 -38.05 -10.66 11.05
CA ARG A 822 -36.74 -11.03 11.65
C ARG A 822 -36.43 -10.28 12.94
N LEU A 823 -36.94 -9.06 13.11
CA LEU A 823 -36.84 -8.33 14.38
C LEU A 823 -37.67 -9.00 15.49
N GLN A 824 -38.83 -9.56 15.16
CA GLN A 824 -39.70 -10.27 16.10
C GLN A 824 -39.18 -11.68 16.46
N ALA A 825 -38.47 -12.36 15.56
CA ALA A 825 -37.86 -13.67 15.82
C ALA A 825 -36.64 -13.63 16.77
N GLY A 826 -36.17 -12.43 17.15
CA GLY A 826 -35.01 -12.22 18.03
C GLY A 826 -35.31 -12.13 19.53
N SER A 827 -36.49 -12.51 19.98
CA SER A 827 -36.82 -12.64 21.41
C SER A 827 -37.58 -13.94 21.63
N PRO A 828 -37.13 -14.84 22.52
CA PRO A 828 -37.96 -15.96 22.93
C PRO A 828 -39.18 -15.40 23.64
N ALA A 829 -40.38 -15.77 23.18
CA ALA A 829 -41.61 -15.47 23.89
C ALA A 829 -41.51 -16.05 25.33
N PRO A 830 -41.89 -15.30 26.37
CA PRO A 830 -41.98 -15.87 27.71
C PRO A 830 -43.04 -16.98 27.68
N ALA A 831 -42.67 -18.16 28.17
CA ALA A 831 -43.54 -19.32 28.23
C ALA A 831 -44.85 -18.97 28.97
N PRO A 832 -46.02 -19.48 28.55
CA PRO A 832 -47.28 -19.22 29.22
C PRO A 832 -47.21 -19.73 30.67
N LEU A 833 -47.52 -18.84 31.61
CA LEU A 833 -47.65 -19.15 33.03
C LEU A 833 -48.71 -20.23 33.22
N LYS A 834 -48.30 -21.41 33.70
CA LYS A 834 -49.21 -22.43 34.22
C LYS A 834 -49.98 -21.87 35.43
N PRO A 835 -51.29 -22.13 35.58
CA PRO A 835 -52.05 -21.67 36.73
C PRO A 835 -51.51 -22.33 38.01
N ARG A 836 -51.25 -21.50 39.03
CA ARG A 836 -50.84 -21.94 40.37
C ARG A 836 -51.97 -22.77 40.98
N THR A 837 -51.68 -24.05 41.25
CA THR A 837 -52.45 -24.86 42.18
C THR A 837 -52.16 -24.40 43.61
N SER A 838 -53.22 -24.17 44.36
CA SER A 838 -53.22 -23.80 45.79
C SER A 838 -52.70 -24.95 46.66
N PRO A 839 -51.93 -24.67 47.73
CA PRO A 839 -51.61 -25.68 48.74
C PRO A 839 -52.79 -25.89 49.70
N PRO A 840 -52.98 -27.11 50.25
CA PRO A 840 -54.09 -27.41 51.13
C PRO A 840 -53.89 -26.81 52.53
N ARG A 841 -55.04 -26.40 53.06
CA ARG A 841 -55.32 -25.77 54.35
C ARG A 841 -54.95 -26.71 55.52
N LYS A 842 -54.15 -26.24 56.48
CA LYS A 842 -54.15 -26.76 57.86
C LYS A 842 -54.56 -25.62 58.81
N GLN A 843 -55.61 -25.89 59.58
CA GLN A 843 -56.12 -25.14 60.73
C GLN A 843 -56.27 -26.17 61.88
N PRO A 844 -56.46 -25.78 63.16
CA PRO A 844 -55.95 -24.60 63.89
C PRO A 844 -55.51 -24.89 65.37
N SER A 845 -54.94 -23.85 66.02
CA SER A 845 -55.09 -23.45 67.45
C SER A 845 -54.48 -24.30 68.60
N PRO A 846 -54.33 -23.78 69.87
CA PRO A 846 -54.51 -22.41 70.39
C PRO A 846 -53.35 -21.87 71.27
N GLU A 847 -53.27 -20.54 71.40
CA GLU A 847 -52.72 -19.85 72.58
C GLU A 847 -53.73 -19.88 73.73
N LEU A 848 -53.28 -19.95 74.98
CA LEU A 848 -53.92 -19.27 76.12
C LEU A 848 -53.07 -19.40 77.39
N THR A 849 -52.64 -18.25 77.92
CA THR A 849 -52.36 -18.04 79.33
C THR A 849 -53.59 -17.41 79.99
N SER A 850 -54.03 -18.02 81.10
CA SER A 850 -54.92 -17.50 82.15
C SER A 850 -54.25 -16.37 82.96
N PRO A 851 -54.95 -15.60 83.83
CA PRO A 851 -56.35 -15.72 84.31
C PRO A 851 -57.33 -14.67 83.76
#